data_AF-A0A2W7ISS6-F1
#
_entry.id   AF-A0A2W7ISS6-F1
#
_cell.length_a   1.000
_cell.length_b   1.000
_cell.length_c   1.000
_cell.angle_alpha   90.00
_cell.angle_beta   90.00
_cell.angle_gamma   90.00
#
_symmetry.space_group_name_H-M   'P 1'
#
loop_
_entity.id
_entity.type
_entity.pdbx_description
1 polymer ?
#
loop_
_entity_poly.entity_id
_entity_poly.type
_entity_poly.pdbx_seq_one_letter_code
_entity_poly.pdbx_strand_id
1 'polypeptide(L)'
;MKTFLRVHLGLGPMILYLVGLWLGWATAAAGLAAAMALARALWLWRRGTWRPLELAMLAGLASLLAAHLLPLPLVERHAMAVLMGWLALGAAASLALGRPWTADFSSADYAGATQTPLFLSMNRAISGLWAGLFAWLALTDVMAAPGWLHWGPLALGSLASVALPPWLVRRGLAAMVRARDPEPWPAPALLRAGAPPVRIIGAGIGGLTAAALLADAGVQVSVHEQHDLLGGFAHTWVRRARGGDPATGEPLRFRFDSGVHDISGWQEGGPVRAVFERLGIAEDVPMRRLDHRFWTPEGSFDPPRDPAAHVAALAALHPEDATGLRDFFAELRMIYDAMFSTGAGRCGIPGTPASPQALLGFARAHPLAVAWMPRLWDEFVTRHLRGEGAKHRVSALAGYLTDRPETLTVARMVPLFGYAFHGGVYPLGGSGRLAEALASAIRARGGEVHRGHEVRRILAEGGQASGILLRDASGRDQELAAAAVVLNGDPIAAARHLLPAGALSPALAAAAPACSAFGVHLGLRGALDLPPVLHAQTRLGPVGMVVPSVVDPSAAPPGHATLELLVLLSQREAAEWMPPDPGFPPALEAWRRSADYRARKAEMGERLIARAAEVIPDLRERIVARADASPVTFARYAWSTGGAIYGIDHTLPTKQPLPGLVLAGAATHGAGIEAVVISGALAAEALVPGLLGRTPARRVLADA
;
A
#
# COMPACT_ATOMS: atom_id res chain seq x y z
N MET A 1 -13.68 20.11 -23.77
CA MET A 1 -14.23 20.91 -24.90
C MET A 1 -14.89 20.05 -25.98
N LYS A 2 -14.51 18.77 -26.18
CA LYS A 2 -15.03 17.96 -27.29
C LYS A 2 -16.48 17.50 -27.08
N THR A 3 -16.89 17.13 -25.86
CA THR A 3 -18.30 16.76 -25.59
C THR A 3 -19.25 17.92 -25.75
N PHE A 4 -18.91 19.10 -25.23
CA PHE A 4 -19.73 20.32 -25.35
C PHE A 4 -20.08 20.60 -26.81
N LEU A 5 -19.08 20.66 -27.69
CA LEU A 5 -19.29 20.92 -29.11
C LEU A 5 -20.13 19.82 -29.80
N ARG A 6 -19.90 18.54 -29.45
CA ARG A 6 -20.65 17.41 -30.03
C ARG A 6 -22.12 17.41 -29.65
N VAL A 7 -22.45 17.77 -28.41
CA VAL A 7 -23.83 17.90 -27.93
C VAL A 7 -24.54 19.04 -28.65
N HIS A 8 -23.92 20.22 -28.75
CA HIS A 8 -24.52 21.37 -29.44
C HIS A 8 -24.72 21.10 -30.94
N LEU A 9 -23.75 20.45 -31.59
CA LEU A 9 -23.91 20.02 -32.99
C LEU A 9 -24.97 18.92 -33.16
N GLY A 10 -25.17 18.07 -32.15
CA GLY A 10 -26.18 17.00 -32.16
C GLY A 10 -27.60 17.51 -31.95
N LEU A 11 -27.77 18.53 -31.11
CA LEU A 11 -29.06 19.15 -30.81
C LEU A 11 -29.36 20.37 -31.68
N GLY A 12 -28.41 20.79 -32.53
CA GLY A 12 -28.56 21.92 -33.45
C GLY A 12 -29.85 21.90 -34.30
N PRO A 13 -30.29 20.75 -34.87
CA PRO A 13 -31.53 20.68 -35.63
C PRO A 13 -32.76 21.04 -34.80
N MET A 14 -32.85 20.54 -33.56
CA MET A 14 -33.91 20.88 -32.63
C MET A 14 -33.90 22.38 -32.32
N ILE A 15 -32.73 22.95 -31.99
CA ILE A 15 -32.60 24.37 -31.67
C ILE A 15 -33.03 25.25 -32.86
N LEU A 16 -32.60 24.89 -34.07
CA LEU A 16 -32.97 25.59 -35.30
C LEU A 16 -34.50 25.61 -35.51
N TYR A 17 -35.16 24.46 -35.30
CA TYR A 17 -36.61 24.37 -35.40
C TYR A 17 -37.30 25.25 -34.34
N LEU A 18 -36.88 25.16 -33.08
CA LEU A 18 -37.51 25.92 -31.99
C LEU A 18 -37.35 27.44 -32.16
N VAL A 19 -36.19 27.91 -32.62
CA VAL A 19 -35.96 29.32 -32.93
C VAL A 19 -36.82 29.77 -34.11
N GLY A 20 -36.89 28.97 -35.16
CA GLY A 20 -37.73 29.28 -36.31
C GLY A 20 -39.22 29.29 -35.97
N LEU A 21 -39.67 28.40 -35.09
CA LEU A 21 -41.04 28.40 -34.56
C LEU A 21 -41.33 29.70 -33.81
N TRP A 22 -40.40 30.18 -32.97
CA TRP A 22 -40.52 31.45 -32.26
C TRP A 22 -40.54 32.67 -33.20
N LEU A 23 -39.80 32.62 -34.30
CA LEU A 23 -39.76 33.67 -35.34
C LEU A 23 -40.93 33.60 -36.34
N GLY A 24 -41.83 32.62 -36.22
CA GLY A 24 -42.95 32.42 -37.14
C GLY A 24 -42.57 31.77 -38.50
N TRP A 25 -41.40 31.17 -38.61
CA TRP A 25 -40.88 30.49 -39.80
C TRP A 25 -40.99 28.97 -39.71
N ALA A 26 -42.08 28.47 -39.14
CA ALA A 26 -42.20 27.07 -38.71
C ALA A 26 -41.93 26.05 -39.85
N THR A 27 -42.50 26.25 -41.04
CA THR A 27 -42.32 25.35 -42.19
C THR A 27 -40.88 25.35 -42.71
N ALA A 28 -40.29 26.54 -42.91
CA ALA A 28 -38.91 26.67 -43.39
C ALA A 28 -37.91 26.11 -42.37
N ALA A 29 -38.15 26.37 -41.08
CA ALA A 29 -37.34 25.87 -39.99
C ALA A 29 -37.44 24.35 -39.84
N ALA A 30 -38.63 23.77 -39.98
CA ALA A 30 -38.82 22.31 -39.99
C ALA A 30 -38.07 21.66 -41.16
N GLY A 31 -38.14 22.25 -42.35
CA GLY A 31 -37.43 21.78 -43.54
C GLY A 31 -35.91 21.79 -43.36
N LEU A 32 -35.36 22.92 -42.94
CA LEU A 32 -33.92 23.08 -42.70
C LEU A 32 -33.43 22.17 -41.56
N ALA A 33 -34.18 22.06 -40.46
CA ALA A 33 -33.85 21.20 -39.33
C ALA A 33 -33.90 19.71 -39.73
N ALA A 34 -34.93 19.26 -40.44
CA ALA A 34 -35.04 17.89 -40.92
C ALA A 34 -33.91 17.55 -41.91
N ALA A 35 -33.59 18.45 -42.84
CA ALA A 35 -32.47 18.29 -43.76
C ALA A 35 -31.12 18.18 -43.03
N MET A 36 -30.89 19.03 -42.02
CA MET A 36 -29.67 18.99 -41.20
C MET A 36 -29.57 17.71 -40.37
N ALA A 37 -30.68 17.25 -39.76
CA ALA A 37 -30.75 15.99 -39.04
C ALA A 37 -30.50 14.79 -39.97
N LEU A 38 -31.07 14.81 -41.18
CA LEU A 38 -30.90 13.77 -42.19
C LEU A 38 -29.46 13.69 -42.69
N ALA A 39 -28.86 14.83 -43.06
CA ALA A 39 -27.46 14.90 -43.49
C ALA A 39 -26.52 14.33 -42.43
N ARG A 40 -26.78 14.63 -41.15
CA ARG A 40 -26.01 14.11 -40.03
C ARG A 40 -26.23 12.61 -39.81
N ALA A 41 -27.47 12.12 -39.86
CA ALA A 41 -27.77 10.69 -39.76
C ALA A 41 -27.08 9.89 -40.88
N LEU A 42 -27.12 10.40 -42.12
CA LEU A 42 -26.41 9.80 -43.26
C LEU A 42 -24.88 9.82 -43.08
N TRP A 43 -24.33 10.91 -42.54
CA TRP A 43 -22.90 11.00 -42.24
C TRP A 43 -22.46 9.99 -41.18
N LEU A 44 -23.24 9.82 -40.10
CA LEU A 44 -22.97 8.80 -39.08
C LEU A 44 -23.07 7.39 -39.67
N TRP A 45 -24.11 7.14 -40.48
CA TRP A 45 -24.34 5.85 -41.11
C TRP A 45 -23.20 5.44 -42.06
N ARG A 46 -22.70 6.37 -42.88
CA ARG A 46 -21.50 6.16 -43.73
C ARG A 46 -20.24 5.80 -42.95
N ARG A 47 -20.17 6.16 -41.66
CA ARG A 47 -19.07 5.81 -40.75
C ARG A 47 -19.34 4.54 -39.94
N GLY A 48 -20.39 3.79 -40.27
CA GLY A 48 -20.78 2.56 -39.55
C GLY A 48 -21.37 2.83 -38.17
N THR A 49 -21.84 4.05 -37.90
CA THR A 49 -22.38 4.45 -36.59
C THR A 49 -23.81 4.97 -36.72
N TRP A 50 -24.58 4.86 -35.65
CA TRP A 50 -25.93 5.42 -35.57
C TRP A 50 -26.28 5.68 -34.11
N ARG A 51 -27.21 6.61 -33.89
CA ARG A 51 -27.56 7.12 -32.55
C ARG A 51 -29.07 7.18 -32.39
N PRO A 52 -29.65 6.43 -31.42
CA PRO A 52 -31.10 6.37 -31.24
C PRO A 52 -31.77 7.74 -31.08
N LEU A 53 -31.16 8.65 -30.29
CA LEU A 53 -31.71 9.99 -30.09
C LEU A 53 -31.72 10.83 -31.38
N GLU A 54 -30.66 10.75 -32.20
CA GLU A 54 -30.59 11.55 -33.44
C GLU A 54 -31.57 11.03 -34.50
N LEU A 55 -31.82 9.72 -34.54
CA LEU A 55 -32.85 9.14 -35.40
C LEU A 55 -34.26 9.53 -34.95
N ALA A 56 -34.52 9.54 -33.65
CA ALA A 56 -35.80 9.98 -33.11
C ALA A 56 -36.02 11.48 -33.34
N MET A 57 -34.97 12.30 -33.22
CA MET A 57 -35.01 13.72 -33.57
C MET A 57 -35.34 13.92 -35.06
N LEU A 58 -34.71 13.15 -35.95
CA LEU A 58 -35.02 13.17 -37.39
C LEU A 58 -36.49 12.79 -37.64
N ALA A 59 -36.99 11.72 -37.00
CA ALA A 59 -38.39 11.29 -37.13
C ALA A 59 -39.37 12.37 -36.66
N GLY A 60 -39.09 13.01 -35.51
CA GLY A 60 -39.91 14.10 -34.99
C GLY A 60 -39.91 15.33 -35.88
N LEU A 61 -38.74 15.76 -36.37
CA LEU A 61 -38.64 16.90 -37.30
C LEU A 61 -39.31 16.61 -38.64
N ALA A 62 -39.22 15.37 -39.15
CA ALA A 62 -39.92 14.94 -40.35
C ALA A 62 -41.44 14.90 -40.14
N SER A 63 -41.92 14.44 -38.99
CA SER A 63 -43.35 14.48 -38.63
C SER A 63 -43.87 15.91 -38.57
N LEU A 64 -43.08 16.84 -38.01
CA LEU A 64 -43.43 18.25 -37.95
C LEU A 64 -43.43 18.91 -39.32
N LEU A 65 -42.42 18.63 -40.16
CA LEU A 65 -42.40 19.10 -41.54
C LEU A 65 -43.64 18.62 -42.31
N ALA A 66 -43.99 17.34 -42.20
CA ALA A 66 -45.18 16.80 -42.83
C ALA A 66 -46.46 17.47 -42.32
N ALA A 67 -46.56 17.74 -41.02
CA ALA A 67 -47.70 18.43 -40.43
C ALA A 67 -47.88 19.86 -40.95
N HIS A 68 -46.78 20.62 -41.09
CA HIS A 68 -46.79 21.99 -41.64
C HIS A 68 -47.09 22.02 -43.15
N LEU A 69 -46.83 20.94 -43.89
CA LEU A 69 -47.13 20.83 -45.31
C LEU A 69 -48.56 20.33 -45.58
N LEU A 70 -49.13 19.53 -44.67
CA LEU A 70 -50.48 18.93 -44.75
C LEU A 70 -51.50 19.63 -43.84
N PRO A 71 -51.31 20.93 -43.59
CA PRO A 71 -51.80 21.72 -42.44
C PRO A 71 -52.60 20.93 -41.39
N LEU A 72 -51.92 20.17 -40.54
CA LEU A 72 -52.54 19.36 -39.48
C LEU A 72 -52.64 20.20 -38.18
N PRO A 73 -53.77 20.87 -37.88
CA PRO A 73 -53.81 21.96 -36.89
C PRO A 73 -53.56 21.49 -35.46
N LEU A 74 -53.87 20.22 -35.18
CA LEU A 74 -53.69 19.59 -33.87
C LEU A 74 -52.20 19.28 -33.61
N VAL A 75 -51.45 18.92 -34.66
CA VAL A 75 -50.01 18.66 -34.59
C VAL A 75 -49.22 19.97 -34.53
N GLU A 76 -49.64 20.98 -35.28
CA GLU A 76 -49.04 22.32 -35.25
C GLU A 76 -49.21 22.99 -33.88
N ARG A 77 -50.39 22.85 -33.26
CA ARG A 77 -50.67 23.38 -31.91
C ARG A 77 -49.78 22.76 -30.83
N HIS A 78 -49.39 21.50 -31.00
CA HIS A 78 -48.58 20.74 -30.04
C HIS A 78 -47.20 20.37 -30.62
N ALA A 79 -46.64 21.25 -31.46
CA ALA A 79 -45.39 20.99 -32.15
C ALA A 79 -44.22 20.71 -31.19
N MET A 80 -44.19 21.41 -30.05
CA MET A 80 -43.21 21.16 -28.98
C MET A 80 -43.40 19.76 -28.39
N ALA A 81 -44.63 19.39 -28.04
CA ALA A 81 -44.93 18.07 -27.52
C ALA A 81 -44.55 16.93 -28.48
N VAL A 82 -44.77 17.11 -29.78
CA VAL A 82 -44.40 16.11 -30.78
C VAL A 82 -42.89 15.91 -30.83
N LEU A 83 -42.11 17.00 -30.87
CA LEU A 83 -40.66 16.90 -30.89
C LEU A 83 -40.11 16.30 -29.58
N MET A 84 -40.57 16.79 -28.43
CA MET A 84 -40.16 16.29 -27.12
C MET A 84 -40.59 14.83 -26.92
N GLY A 85 -41.77 14.44 -27.39
CA GLY A 85 -42.26 13.06 -27.33
C GLY A 85 -41.38 12.09 -28.14
N TRP A 86 -40.99 12.47 -29.35
CA TRP A 86 -40.03 11.70 -30.14
C TRP A 86 -38.66 11.60 -29.44
N LEU A 87 -38.15 12.69 -28.87
CA LEU A 87 -36.89 12.67 -28.11
C LEU A 87 -36.99 11.79 -26.86
N ALA A 88 -38.12 11.79 -26.16
CA ALA A 88 -38.39 10.91 -25.03
C ALA A 88 -38.36 9.43 -25.45
N LEU A 89 -39.02 9.09 -26.56
CA LEU A 89 -39.01 7.75 -27.15
C LEU A 89 -37.60 7.33 -27.57
N GLY A 90 -36.85 8.21 -28.23
CA GLY A 90 -35.45 7.94 -28.62
C GLY A 90 -34.53 7.72 -27.43
N ALA A 91 -34.69 8.53 -26.37
CA ALA A 91 -33.94 8.38 -25.13
C ALA A 91 -34.31 7.07 -24.41
N ALA A 92 -35.60 6.72 -24.31
CA ALA A 92 -36.06 5.46 -23.74
C ALA A 92 -35.59 4.24 -24.55
N ALA A 93 -35.67 4.30 -25.88
CA ALA A 93 -35.17 3.26 -26.77
C ALA A 93 -33.65 3.06 -26.61
N SER A 94 -32.89 4.15 -26.42
CA SER A 94 -31.44 4.07 -26.15
C SER A 94 -31.12 3.25 -24.88
N LEU A 95 -31.96 3.38 -23.84
CA LEU A 95 -31.83 2.60 -22.61
C LEU A 95 -32.21 1.14 -22.83
N ALA A 96 -33.31 0.88 -23.54
CA ALA A 96 -33.77 -0.47 -23.86
C ALA A 96 -32.74 -1.24 -24.71
N LEU A 97 -32.03 -0.56 -25.60
CA LEU A 97 -30.94 -1.12 -26.41
C LEU A 97 -29.63 -1.29 -25.64
N GLY A 98 -29.58 -0.95 -24.34
CA GLY A 98 -28.37 -1.00 -23.52
C GLY A 98 -27.30 0.03 -23.90
N ARG A 99 -27.63 0.99 -24.78
CA ARG A 99 -26.74 2.01 -25.34
C ARG A 99 -27.25 3.41 -24.99
N PRO A 100 -27.07 3.86 -23.73
CA PRO A 100 -27.59 5.15 -23.28
C PRO A 100 -27.10 6.29 -24.17
N TRP A 101 -28.01 7.09 -24.73
CA TRP A 101 -27.67 8.08 -25.75
C TRP A 101 -26.63 9.11 -25.27
N THR A 102 -26.58 9.44 -23.97
CA THR A 102 -25.57 10.35 -23.44
C THR A 102 -24.14 9.81 -23.53
N ALA A 103 -23.96 8.48 -23.58
CA ALA A 103 -22.64 7.85 -23.76
C ALA A 103 -22.04 8.15 -25.14
N ASP A 104 -22.89 8.25 -26.17
CA ASP A 104 -22.45 8.57 -27.55
C ASP A 104 -21.81 9.97 -27.63
N PHE A 105 -22.20 10.87 -26.73
CA PHE A 105 -21.66 12.21 -26.63
C PHE A 105 -20.46 12.28 -25.67
N SER A 106 -20.59 11.72 -24.47
CA SER A 106 -19.58 11.81 -23.41
C SER A 106 -18.34 10.96 -23.67
N SER A 107 -18.44 9.89 -24.47
CA SER A 107 -17.30 9.01 -24.84
C SER A 107 -16.08 9.75 -25.38
N ALA A 108 -16.26 10.94 -25.95
CA ALA A 108 -15.19 11.78 -26.49
C ALA A 108 -14.18 12.25 -25.44
N ASP A 109 -14.66 12.52 -24.22
CA ASP A 109 -13.85 13.06 -23.13
C ASP A 109 -13.41 11.97 -22.14
N TYR A 110 -13.87 10.72 -22.32
CA TYR A 110 -13.59 9.57 -21.43
C TYR A 110 -13.00 8.37 -22.18
N ALA A 111 -12.10 8.61 -23.14
CA ALA A 111 -11.44 7.56 -23.90
C ALA A 111 -10.78 6.51 -22.98
N GLY A 112 -11.06 5.23 -23.20
CA GLY A 112 -10.58 4.12 -22.37
C GLY A 112 -11.46 3.74 -21.16
N ALA A 113 -12.37 4.63 -20.72
CA ALA A 113 -13.31 4.35 -19.62
C ALA A 113 -14.75 4.08 -20.08
N THR A 114 -15.00 4.18 -21.39
CA THR A 114 -16.35 4.12 -21.99
C THR A 114 -17.06 2.78 -21.83
N GLN A 115 -16.31 1.71 -21.53
CA GLN A 115 -16.83 0.36 -21.32
C GLN A 115 -16.96 -0.02 -19.84
N THR A 116 -16.61 0.89 -18.92
CA THR A 116 -16.68 0.58 -17.49
C THR A 116 -18.14 0.52 -17.01
N PRO A 117 -18.48 -0.39 -16.07
CA PRO A 117 -19.82 -0.44 -15.48
C PRO A 117 -20.28 0.89 -14.89
N LEU A 118 -19.35 1.66 -14.30
CA LEU A 118 -19.62 2.98 -13.74
C LEU A 118 -19.96 4.01 -14.84
N PHE A 119 -19.18 4.06 -15.92
CA PHE A 119 -19.48 4.99 -17.02
C PHE A 119 -20.84 4.69 -17.64
N LEU A 120 -21.15 3.41 -17.83
CA LEU A 120 -22.44 2.98 -18.40
C LEU A 120 -23.60 3.24 -17.43
N SER A 121 -23.44 2.98 -16.13
CA SER A 121 -24.48 3.25 -15.13
C SER A 121 -24.78 4.74 -15.00
N MET A 122 -23.75 5.58 -14.97
CA MET A 122 -23.90 7.04 -14.96
C MET A 122 -24.63 7.53 -16.22
N ASN A 123 -24.22 7.07 -17.41
CA ASN A 123 -24.88 7.47 -18.65
C ASN A 123 -26.30 6.94 -18.76
N ARG A 124 -26.61 5.74 -18.23
CA ARG A 124 -28.00 5.25 -18.13
C ARG A 124 -28.85 6.13 -17.22
N ALA A 125 -28.34 6.50 -16.05
CA ALA A 125 -29.05 7.39 -15.13
C ALA A 125 -29.32 8.77 -15.77
N ILE A 126 -28.30 9.36 -16.40
CA ILE A 126 -28.43 10.66 -17.08
C ILE A 126 -29.40 10.55 -18.28
N SER A 127 -29.27 9.51 -19.10
CA SER A 127 -30.16 9.28 -20.24
C SER A 127 -31.62 9.06 -19.82
N GLY A 128 -31.85 8.36 -18.70
CA GLY A 128 -33.17 8.17 -18.09
C GLY A 128 -33.76 9.46 -17.54
N LEU A 129 -32.95 10.29 -16.88
CA LEU A 129 -33.37 11.62 -16.43
C LEU A 129 -33.84 12.48 -17.62
N TRP A 130 -33.10 12.47 -18.74
CA TRP A 130 -33.49 13.18 -19.96
C TRP A 130 -34.73 12.59 -20.63
N ALA A 131 -34.89 11.25 -20.65
CA ALA A 131 -36.11 10.63 -21.17
C ALA A 131 -37.35 11.09 -20.38
N GLY A 132 -37.25 11.14 -19.04
CA GLY A 132 -38.30 11.65 -18.17
C GLY A 132 -38.55 13.15 -18.37
N LEU A 133 -37.50 13.96 -18.54
CA LEU A 133 -37.63 15.40 -18.78
C LEU A 133 -38.28 15.70 -20.14
N PHE A 134 -37.90 14.99 -21.20
CA PHE A 134 -38.54 15.12 -22.51
C PHE A 134 -40.02 14.69 -22.46
N ALA A 135 -40.32 13.58 -21.79
CA ALA A 135 -41.70 13.14 -21.59
C ALA A 135 -42.52 14.15 -20.78
N TRP A 136 -41.92 14.74 -19.75
CA TRP A 136 -42.53 15.79 -18.93
C TRP A 136 -42.86 17.03 -19.76
N LEU A 137 -41.90 17.53 -20.54
CA LEU A 137 -42.10 18.68 -21.42
C LEU A 137 -43.18 18.39 -22.45
N ALA A 138 -43.21 17.18 -23.02
CA ALA A 138 -44.25 16.79 -23.96
C ALA A 138 -45.64 16.76 -23.32
N LEU A 139 -45.77 16.11 -22.16
CA LEU A 139 -47.05 15.97 -21.46
C LEU A 139 -47.60 17.32 -21.00
N THR A 140 -46.75 18.15 -20.39
CA THR A 140 -47.16 19.46 -19.86
C THR A 140 -47.48 20.46 -20.95
N ASP A 141 -46.88 20.35 -22.14
CA ASP A 141 -47.25 21.12 -23.34
C ASP A 141 -48.65 20.72 -23.84
N VAL A 142 -48.94 19.42 -23.93
CA VAL A 142 -50.29 18.92 -24.30
C VAL A 142 -51.35 19.37 -23.30
N MET A 143 -51.02 19.37 -22.00
CA MET A 143 -51.93 19.78 -20.93
C MET A 143 -52.06 21.31 -20.78
N ALA A 144 -51.31 22.10 -21.56
CA ALA A 144 -51.22 23.56 -21.40
C ALA A 144 -50.92 23.99 -19.95
N ALA A 145 -49.98 23.28 -19.31
CA ALA A 145 -49.61 23.52 -17.93
C ALA A 145 -49.03 24.94 -17.71
N PRO A 146 -49.17 25.52 -16.51
CA PRO A 146 -48.54 26.79 -16.17
C PRO A 146 -47.02 26.77 -16.38
N GLY A 147 -46.44 27.90 -16.83
CA GLY A 147 -45.03 27.97 -17.22
C GLY A 147 -44.03 27.55 -16.14
N TRP A 148 -44.34 27.78 -14.85
CA TRP A 148 -43.49 27.31 -13.74
C TRP A 148 -43.47 25.78 -13.61
N LEU A 149 -44.58 25.11 -13.97
CA LEU A 149 -44.68 23.64 -13.95
C LEU A 149 -44.02 23.04 -15.20
N HIS A 150 -44.15 23.70 -16.34
CA HIS A 150 -43.55 23.27 -17.60
C HIS A 150 -42.02 23.45 -17.58
N TRP A 151 -41.51 24.65 -17.28
CA TRP A 151 -40.08 24.98 -17.34
C TRP A 151 -39.33 24.77 -16.01
N GLY A 152 -40.04 24.66 -14.89
CA GLY A 152 -39.45 24.53 -13.55
C GLY A 152 -38.44 23.38 -13.43
N PRO A 153 -38.77 22.15 -13.86
CA PRO A 153 -37.83 21.02 -13.81
C PRO A 153 -36.57 21.24 -14.67
N LEU A 154 -36.68 21.87 -15.84
CA LEU A 154 -35.53 22.18 -16.70
C LEU A 154 -34.63 23.25 -16.04
N ALA A 155 -35.22 24.31 -15.47
CA ALA A 155 -34.49 25.36 -14.77
C ALA A 155 -33.78 24.80 -13.53
N LEU A 156 -34.48 23.99 -12.72
CA LEU A 156 -33.91 23.32 -11.55
C LEU A 156 -32.79 22.35 -11.94
N GLY A 157 -33.00 21.54 -12.99
CA GLY A 157 -31.98 20.64 -13.52
C GLY A 157 -30.74 21.36 -14.04
N SER A 158 -30.93 22.52 -14.67
CA SER A 158 -29.83 23.37 -15.16
C SER A 158 -29.01 23.95 -14.00
N LEU A 159 -29.67 24.49 -12.98
CA LEU A 159 -29.01 24.96 -11.75
C LEU A 159 -28.27 23.82 -11.02
N ALA A 160 -28.93 22.66 -10.89
CA ALA A 160 -28.33 21.48 -10.31
C ALA A 160 -27.10 21.00 -11.10
N SER A 161 -27.12 21.07 -12.44
CA SER A 161 -25.98 20.66 -13.27
C SER A 161 -24.70 21.47 -13.04
N VAL A 162 -24.84 22.71 -12.56
CA VAL A 162 -23.71 23.60 -12.22
C VAL A 162 -23.25 23.35 -10.78
N ALA A 163 -24.20 23.26 -9.83
CA ALA A 163 -23.89 23.20 -8.41
C ALA A 163 -23.59 21.78 -7.89
N LEU A 164 -24.29 20.77 -8.40
CA LEU A 164 -24.28 19.41 -7.86
C LEU A 164 -22.95 18.67 -8.12
N PRO A 165 -22.29 18.75 -9.30
CA PRO A 165 -21.06 17.99 -9.52
C PRO A 165 -19.90 18.41 -8.60
N PRO A 166 -19.56 19.71 -8.44
CA PRO A 166 -18.54 20.13 -7.48
C PRO A 166 -18.89 19.74 -6.04
N TRP A 167 -20.17 19.80 -5.68
CA TRP A 167 -20.65 19.40 -4.36
C TRP A 167 -20.51 17.89 -4.12
N LEU A 168 -20.91 17.04 -5.09
CA LEU A 168 -20.77 15.59 -5.02
C LEU A 168 -19.29 15.16 -4.95
N VAL A 169 -18.42 15.77 -5.76
CA VAL A 169 -16.98 15.50 -5.73
C VAL A 169 -16.39 15.87 -4.36
N ARG A 170 -16.70 17.05 -3.83
CA ARG A 170 -16.24 17.47 -2.49
C ARG A 170 -16.78 16.54 -1.41
N ARG A 171 -18.05 16.14 -1.48
CA ARG A 171 -18.67 15.21 -0.52
C ARG A 171 -18.02 13.83 -0.58
N GLY A 172 -17.76 13.31 -1.78
CA GLY A 172 -17.07 12.04 -1.99
C GLY A 172 -15.63 12.07 -1.46
N LEU A 173 -14.86 13.09 -1.81
CA LEU A 173 -13.49 13.27 -1.30
C LEU A 173 -13.47 13.45 0.22
N ALA A 174 -14.42 14.19 0.80
CA ALA A 174 -14.54 14.31 2.26
C ALA A 174 -14.89 12.98 2.93
N ALA A 175 -15.73 12.15 2.30
CA ALA A 175 -16.00 10.79 2.78
C ALA A 175 -14.75 9.91 2.71
N MET A 176 -13.97 10.00 1.63
CA MET A 176 -12.69 9.29 1.50
C MET A 176 -11.67 9.71 2.57
N VAL A 177 -11.61 11.01 2.92
CA VAL A 177 -10.74 11.49 4.01
C VAL A 177 -11.21 10.92 5.35
N ARG A 178 -12.52 10.95 5.65
CA ARG A 178 -13.06 10.42 6.90
C ARG A 178 -12.87 8.92 7.05
N ALA A 179 -13.00 8.16 5.97
CA ALA A 179 -12.85 6.70 6.00
C ALA A 179 -11.41 6.22 6.35
N ARG A 180 -10.42 7.12 6.41
CA ARG A 180 -9.03 6.78 6.74
C ARG A 180 -8.70 6.72 8.22
N ASP A 181 -9.44 7.47 9.03
CA ASP A 181 -9.34 7.39 10.48
C ASP A 181 -10.64 6.76 10.99
N PRO A 182 -10.75 5.41 10.93
CA PRO A 182 -11.98 4.72 11.35
C PRO A 182 -12.27 4.92 12.84
N GLU A 183 -11.26 5.28 13.64
CA GLU A 183 -11.34 5.45 15.09
C GLU A 183 -10.96 6.88 15.51
N PRO A 184 -11.76 7.91 15.15
CA PRO A 184 -11.38 9.29 15.37
C PRO A 184 -11.55 9.68 16.84
N TRP A 185 -10.48 9.60 17.60
CA TRP A 185 -10.37 10.25 18.92
C TRP A 185 -9.36 11.40 18.89
N PRO A 186 -9.55 12.43 19.75
CA PRO A 186 -8.68 13.60 19.79
C PRO A 186 -7.28 13.26 20.31
N ALA A 187 -6.26 13.90 19.75
CA ALA A 187 -4.89 13.69 20.19
C ALA A 187 -4.71 14.07 21.69
N PRO A 188 -4.02 13.25 22.49
CA PRO A 188 -3.80 13.51 23.91
C PRO A 188 -2.93 14.76 24.13
N ALA A 189 -3.12 15.44 25.26
CA ALA A 189 -2.37 16.65 25.63
C ALA A 189 -0.95 16.31 26.16
N LEU A 190 -0.10 15.74 25.30
CA LEU A 190 1.20 15.16 25.68
C LEU A 190 2.29 16.17 26.06
N LEU A 191 2.18 17.42 25.61
CA LEU A 191 3.17 18.47 25.88
C LEU A 191 2.87 19.30 27.14
N ARG A 192 1.86 18.91 27.92
CA ARG A 192 1.52 19.60 29.17
C ARG A 192 2.51 19.23 30.27
N ALA A 193 2.90 20.20 31.10
CA ALA A 193 3.69 19.95 32.30
C ALA A 193 3.00 18.89 33.20
N GLY A 194 3.78 17.92 33.68
CA GLY A 194 3.30 16.82 34.52
C GLY A 194 2.44 15.77 33.79
N ALA A 195 2.35 15.80 32.46
CA ALA A 195 1.75 14.70 31.72
C ALA A 195 2.57 13.40 31.95
N PRO A 196 1.92 12.25 32.21
CA PRO A 196 2.63 10.98 32.28
C PRO A 196 3.35 10.67 30.95
N PRO A 197 4.45 9.91 30.97
CA PRO A 197 5.14 9.52 29.75
C PRO A 197 4.24 8.73 28.79
N VAL A 198 4.51 8.82 27.50
CA VAL A 198 4.01 7.84 26.52
C VAL A 198 4.80 6.54 26.72
N ARG A 199 4.08 5.42 26.85
CA ARG A 199 4.70 4.10 27.05
C ARG A 199 4.75 3.36 25.73
N ILE A 200 5.94 2.93 25.33
CA ILE A 200 6.15 2.16 24.11
C ILE A 200 6.41 0.71 24.49
N ILE A 201 5.58 -0.19 24.00
CA ILE A 201 5.67 -1.64 24.23
C ILE A 201 6.40 -2.26 23.04
N GLY A 202 7.62 -2.77 23.27
CA GLY A 202 8.46 -3.41 22.27
C GLY A 202 9.47 -2.46 21.61
N ALA A 203 10.76 -2.81 21.69
CA ALA A 203 11.87 -2.06 21.10
C ALA A 203 12.26 -2.54 19.69
N GLY A 204 11.29 -3.00 18.90
CA GLY A 204 11.46 -3.10 17.45
C GLY A 204 11.59 -1.72 16.79
N ILE A 205 12.04 -1.69 15.53
CA ILE A 205 12.34 -0.45 14.81
C ILE A 205 11.15 0.51 14.73
N GLY A 206 9.93 0.03 14.57
CA GLY A 206 8.74 0.89 14.56
C GLY A 206 8.49 1.62 15.88
N GLY A 207 8.58 0.90 17.01
CA GLY A 207 8.42 1.47 18.34
C GLY A 207 9.55 2.42 18.71
N LEU A 208 10.80 2.06 18.38
CA LEU A 208 11.96 2.93 18.58
C LEU A 208 11.87 4.20 17.72
N THR A 209 11.39 4.10 16.48
CA THR A 209 11.15 5.27 15.62
C THR A 209 10.08 6.19 16.22
N ALA A 210 8.95 5.63 16.66
CA ALA A 210 7.89 6.40 17.30
C ALA A 210 8.39 7.11 18.56
N ALA A 211 9.10 6.39 19.43
CA ALA A 211 9.67 6.94 20.66
C ALA A 211 10.69 8.05 20.38
N ALA A 212 11.59 7.86 19.41
CA ALA A 212 12.60 8.86 19.06
C ALA A 212 11.98 10.15 18.52
N LEU A 213 10.98 10.04 17.64
CA LEU A 213 10.26 11.19 17.08
C LEU A 213 9.39 11.92 18.12
N LEU A 214 8.75 11.18 19.03
CA LEU A 214 8.01 11.77 20.16
C LEU A 214 8.95 12.51 21.10
N ALA A 215 10.09 11.92 21.46
CA ALA A 215 11.12 12.56 22.27
C ALA A 215 11.69 13.81 21.58
N ASP A 216 11.89 13.76 20.25
CA ASP A 216 12.31 14.90 19.43
C ASP A 216 11.30 16.06 19.47
N ALA A 217 10.01 15.74 19.62
CA ALA A 217 8.95 16.72 19.83
C ALA A 217 8.81 17.20 21.28
N GLY A 218 9.65 16.74 22.21
CA GLY A 218 9.63 17.11 23.63
C GLY A 218 8.65 16.30 24.49
N VAL A 219 8.09 15.21 23.96
CA VAL A 219 7.22 14.31 24.72
C VAL A 219 8.07 13.38 25.60
N GLN A 220 7.68 13.22 26.86
CA GLN A 220 8.31 12.24 27.76
C GLN A 220 7.94 10.82 27.30
N VAL A 221 8.94 9.96 27.11
CA VAL A 221 8.72 8.60 26.60
C VAL A 221 9.50 7.56 27.41
N SER A 222 8.95 6.36 27.53
CA SER A 222 9.71 5.20 27.99
C SER A 222 9.40 3.97 27.14
N VAL A 223 10.46 3.30 26.66
CA VAL A 223 10.38 2.07 25.89
C VAL A 223 10.59 0.88 26.82
N HIS A 224 9.76 -0.15 26.69
CA HIS A 224 9.80 -1.37 27.48
C HIS A 224 9.94 -2.59 26.56
N GLU A 225 11.09 -3.25 26.64
CA GLU A 225 11.44 -4.43 25.86
C GLU A 225 11.58 -5.64 26.78
N GLN A 226 10.92 -6.75 26.43
CA GLN A 226 10.98 -8.00 27.19
C GLN A 226 12.32 -8.73 27.03
N HIS A 227 12.98 -8.58 25.87
CA HIS A 227 14.27 -9.19 25.58
C HIS A 227 15.43 -8.40 26.22
N ASP A 228 16.60 -9.03 26.32
CA ASP A 228 17.86 -8.37 26.70
C ASP A 228 18.53 -7.59 25.55
N LEU A 229 17.99 -7.71 24.32
CA LEU A 229 18.47 -7.06 23.11
C LEU A 229 17.37 -6.18 22.52
N LEU A 230 17.77 -5.08 21.88
CA LEU A 230 16.87 -4.19 21.16
C LEU A 230 16.80 -4.58 19.68
N GLY A 231 15.72 -4.17 19.00
CA GLY A 231 15.60 -4.25 17.55
C GLY A 231 14.57 -5.23 17.01
N GLY A 232 14.00 -6.12 17.84
CA GLY A 232 13.05 -7.13 17.35
C GLY A 232 13.71 -8.01 16.28
N PHE A 233 13.17 -8.08 15.06
CA PHE A 233 13.81 -8.80 13.95
C PHE A 233 15.06 -8.11 13.37
N ALA A 234 15.40 -6.90 13.83
CA ALA A 234 16.58 -6.15 13.44
C ALA A 234 17.65 -6.13 14.55
N HIS A 235 17.84 -7.24 15.27
CA HIS A 235 18.93 -7.38 16.23
C HIS A 235 20.04 -8.27 15.67
N THR A 236 21.23 -8.16 16.27
CA THR A 236 22.37 -9.03 15.97
C THR A 236 22.70 -9.89 17.17
N TRP A 237 23.17 -11.11 16.92
CA TRP A 237 23.59 -12.04 17.96
C TRP A 237 24.88 -12.75 17.56
N VAL A 238 25.62 -13.28 18.55
CA VAL A 238 26.94 -13.88 18.32
C VAL A 238 26.91 -15.38 18.60
N ARG A 239 27.45 -16.16 17.66
CA ARG A 239 27.64 -17.61 17.80
C ARG A 239 29.12 -17.94 17.92
N ARG A 240 29.48 -18.67 18.97
CA ARG A 240 30.80 -19.30 19.09
C ARG A 240 30.81 -20.64 18.32
N ALA A 241 31.87 -20.90 17.54
CA ALA A 241 32.08 -22.19 16.91
C ALA A 241 32.48 -23.27 17.92
N ARG A 242 32.31 -24.54 17.53
CA ARG A 242 32.88 -25.67 18.29
C ARG A 242 34.34 -25.84 17.86
N GLY A 243 35.26 -25.32 18.68
CA GLY A 243 36.70 -25.28 18.40
C GLY A 243 37.26 -23.86 18.42
N GLY A 244 38.58 -23.76 18.29
CA GLY A 244 39.28 -22.50 18.07
C GLY A 244 39.82 -22.39 16.66
N ASP A 245 40.37 -21.24 16.33
CA ASP A 245 41.19 -21.06 15.15
C ASP A 245 42.34 -22.11 15.15
N PRO A 246 42.53 -22.91 14.09
CA PRO A 246 43.56 -23.94 14.08
C PRO A 246 45.00 -23.40 14.20
N ALA A 247 45.23 -22.15 13.79
CA ALA A 247 46.55 -21.50 13.82
C ALA A 247 46.79 -20.74 15.13
N THR A 248 45.75 -20.13 15.72
CA THR A 248 45.92 -19.26 16.90
C THR A 248 45.31 -19.84 18.18
N GLY A 249 44.44 -20.84 18.10
CA GLY A 249 43.71 -21.42 19.23
C GLY A 249 42.55 -20.55 19.76
N GLU A 250 42.40 -19.32 19.25
CA GLU A 250 41.39 -18.36 19.73
C GLU A 250 39.96 -18.79 19.40
N PRO A 251 38.95 -18.47 20.24
CA PRO A 251 37.56 -18.80 19.95
C PRO A 251 37.04 -18.08 18.71
N LEU A 252 36.56 -18.85 17.72
CA LEU A 252 35.90 -18.28 16.54
C LEU A 252 34.49 -17.79 16.92
N ARG A 253 34.23 -16.50 16.69
CA ARG A 253 32.94 -15.84 16.96
C ARG A 253 32.36 -15.26 15.68
N PHE A 254 31.12 -15.63 15.37
CA PHE A 254 30.39 -15.20 14.19
C PHE A 254 29.22 -14.34 14.61
N ARG A 255 29.06 -13.16 14.02
CA ARG A 255 27.90 -12.29 14.24
C ARG A 255 26.89 -12.54 13.13
N PHE A 256 25.65 -12.81 13.52
CA PHE A 256 24.53 -12.99 12.61
C PHE A 256 23.47 -11.93 12.86
N ASP A 257 22.75 -11.59 11.80
CA ASP A 257 21.54 -10.79 11.88
C ASP A 257 20.34 -11.69 12.20
N SER A 258 19.33 -11.19 12.91
CA SER A 258 18.16 -12.01 13.25
C SER A 258 17.17 -12.18 12.10
N GLY A 259 17.20 -11.29 11.10
CA GLY A 259 16.28 -11.35 9.97
C GLY A 259 16.30 -10.14 9.03
N VAL A 260 17.11 -9.12 9.29
CA VAL A 260 17.21 -7.92 8.42
C VAL A 260 18.60 -7.85 7.82
N HIS A 261 18.65 -7.90 6.50
CA HIS A 261 19.90 -7.86 5.75
C HIS A 261 19.88 -6.83 4.63
N ASP A 262 18.71 -6.47 4.14
CA ASP A 262 18.56 -5.59 3.00
C ASP A 262 17.50 -4.52 3.30
N ILE A 263 17.88 -3.26 3.10
CA ILE A 263 17.12 -2.09 3.54
C ILE A 263 16.94 -1.12 2.38
N SER A 264 15.68 -0.83 2.05
CA SER A 264 15.27 0.25 1.16
C SER A 264 15.02 1.56 1.94
N GLY A 265 14.86 2.67 1.22
CA GLY A 265 14.52 3.96 1.83
C GLY A 265 15.72 4.73 2.41
N TRP A 266 16.96 4.32 2.09
CA TRP A 266 18.19 5.00 2.51
C TRP A 266 18.74 6.00 1.47
N GLN A 267 18.10 6.13 0.32
CA GLN A 267 18.40 7.18 -0.66
C GLN A 267 18.11 8.57 -0.09
N GLU A 268 18.67 9.62 -0.71
CA GLU A 268 18.32 11.00 -0.36
C GLU A 268 16.80 11.23 -0.45
N GLY A 269 16.22 11.81 0.59
CA GLY A 269 14.76 11.99 0.72
C GLY A 269 13.98 10.71 1.03
N GLY A 270 14.64 9.55 1.11
CA GLY A 270 14.02 8.27 1.48
C GLY A 270 13.54 8.26 2.93
N PRO A 271 12.46 7.51 3.26
CA PRO A 271 11.84 7.57 4.58
C PRO A 271 12.78 7.20 5.73
N VAL A 272 13.63 6.18 5.55
CA VAL A 272 14.53 5.71 6.61
C VAL A 272 15.63 6.73 6.84
N ARG A 273 16.32 7.15 5.77
CA ARG A 273 17.40 8.12 5.88
C ARG A 273 16.91 9.47 6.41
N ALA A 274 15.78 9.98 5.92
CA ALA A 274 15.25 11.27 6.37
C ALA A 274 14.90 11.29 7.87
N VAL A 275 14.37 10.19 8.41
CA VAL A 275 14.14 10.06 9.87
C VAL A 275 15.46 10.07 10.63
N PHE A 276 16.47 9.32 10.16
CA PHE A 276 17.77 9.26 10.81
C PHE A 276 18.52 10.60 10.74
N GLU A 277 18.42 11.32 9.62
CA GLU A 277 18.96 12.67 9.45
C GLU A 277 18.27 13.67 10.38
N ARG A 278 16.93 13.63 10.46
CA ARG A 278 16.16 14.45 11.41
C ARG A 278 16.61 14.20 12.85
N LEU A 279 16.87 12.95 13.21
CA LEU A 279 17.29 12.56 14.54
C LEU A 279 18.78 12.83 14.81
N GLY A 280 19.57 13.16 13.79
CA GLY A 280 21.01 13.42 13.88
C GLY A 280 21.86 12.15 14.04
N ILE A 281 21.36 11.00 13.59
CA ILE A 281 21.98 9.67 13.80
C ILE A 281 22.28 8.92 12.48
N ALA A 282 22.12 9.56 11.32
CA ALA A 282 22.37 8.92 10.03
C ALA A 282 23.83 8.46 9.87
N GLU A 283 24.77 9.30 10.31
CA GLU A 283 26.21 9.01 10.22
C GLU A 283 26.68 7.97 11.25
N ASP A 284 25.90 7.70 12.31
CA ASP A 284 26.20 6.67 13.31
C ASP A 284 26.02 5.25 12.75
N VAL A 285 25.31 5.12 11.62
CA VAL A 285 24.99 3.85 10.97
C VAL A 285 25.53 3.85 9.54
N PRO A 286 26.84 3.63 9.35
CA PRO A 286 27.41 3.59 8.01
C PRO A 286 26.80 2.44 7.21
N MET A 287 26.23 2.80 6.06
CA MET A 287 25.52 1.89 5.19
C MET A 287 26.36 1.51 3.97
N ARG A 288 26.26 0.25 3.54
CA ARG A 288 26.87 -0.22 2.29
C ARG A 288 25.83 -0.80 1.35
N ARG A 289 25.94 -0.42 0.08
CA ARG A 289 25.08 -0.94 -0.99
C ARG A 289 25.33 -2.43 -1.21
N LEU A 290 24.23 -3.17 -1.36
CA LEU A 290 24.23 -4.60 -1.66
C LEU A 290 24.08 -4.86 -3.16
N ASP A 291 24.74 -5.93 -3.60
CA ASP A 291 24.54 -6.53 -4.91
C ASP A 291 23.78 -7.84 -4.76
N HIS A 292 22.94 -8.14 -5.75
CA HIS A 292 22.07 -9.31 -5.74
C HIS A 292 22.44 -10.26 -6.87
N ARG A 293 22.13 -11.55 -6.70
CA ARG A 293 22.17 -12.55 -7.77
C ARG A 293 20.93 -13.41 -7.75
N PHE A 294 20.28 -13.55 -8.88
CA PHE A 294 19.25 -14.56 -9.11
C PHE A 294 19.91 -15.76 -9.77
N TRP A 295 19.90 -16.91 -9.12
CA TRP A 295 20.63 -18.10 -9.58
C TRP A 295 19.65 -19.24 -9.90
N THR A 296 19.88 -19.93 -11.01
CA THR A 296 19.27 -21.21 -11.36
C THR A 296 20.36 -22.17 -11.83
N PRO A 297 20.09 -23.48 -11.94
CA PRO A 297 21.07 -24.42 -12.45
C PRO A 297 21.51 -24.16 -13.90
N GLU A 298 20.70 -23.42 -14.65
CA GLU A 298 20.95 -23.06 -16.05
C GLU A 298 21.77 -21.77 -16.19
N GLY A 299 21.85 -20.94 -15.15
CA GLY A 299 22.62 -19.71 -15.15
C GLY A 299 22.23 -18.73 -14.05
N SER A 300 22.88 -17.57 -14.04
CA SER A 300 22.59 -16.51 -13.08
C SER A 300 22.33 -15.17 -13.76
N PHE A 301 21.57 -14.32 -13.06
CA PHE A 301 21.32 -12.93 -13.42
C PHE A 301 21.72 -12.03 -12.26
N ASP A 302 22.71 -11.18 -12.50
CA ASP A 302 23.18 -10.19 -11.55
C ASP A 302 22.59 -8.83 -11.96
N PRO A 303 21.60 -8.30 -11.22
CA PRO A 303 20.93 -7.09 -11.64
C PRO A 303 21.89 -5.89 -11.56
N PRO A 304 22.06 -5.13 -12.66
CA PRO A 304 22.85 -3.91 -12.64
C PRO A 304 22.37 -2.91 -11.59
N ARG A 305 23.32 -2.17 -11.02
CA ARG A 305 23.07 -1.09 -10.05
C ARG A 305 22.35 0.11 -10.64
N ASP A 306 22.58 0.39 -11.92
CA ASP A 306 21.87 1.46 -12.62
C ASP A 306 20.47 0.98 -13.04
N PRO A 307 19.38 1.69 -12.68
CA PRO A 307 18.03 1.24 -13.00
C PRO A 307 17.76 1.09 -14.50
N ALA A 308 18.31 1.96 -15.35
CA ALA A 308 18.09 1.87 -16.80
C ALA A 308 18.84 0.65 -17.37
N ALA A 309 20.07 0.40 -16.92
CA ALA A 309 20.82 -0.79 -17.25
C ALA A 309 20.14 -2.07 -16.75
N HIS A 310 19.50 -2.02 -15.57
CA HIS A 310 18.72 -3.14 -15.03
C HIS A 310 17.56 -3.50 -15.96
N VAL A 311 16.76 -2.51 -16.36
CA VAL A 311 15.65 -2.73 -17.29
C VAL A 311 16.15 -3.23 -18.64
N ALA A 312 17.25 -2.69 -19.14
CA ALA A 312 17.86 -3.15 -20.39
C ALA A 312 18.33 -4.61 -20.30
N ALA A 313 18.94 -5.01 -19.19
CA ALA A 313 19.40 -6.39 -18.96
C ALA A 313 18.21 -7.37 -18.83
N LEU A 314 17.14 -6.98 -18.14
CA LEU A 314 15.89 -7.77 -18.10
C LEU A 314 15.25 -7.91 -19.49
N ALA A 315 15.22 -6.83 -20.28
CA ALA A 315 14.69 -6.85 -21.64
C ALA A 315 15.53 -7.72 -22.58
N ALA A 316 16.84 -7.81 -22.36
CA ALA A 316 17.72 -8.72 -23.11
C ALA A 316 17.47 -10.19 -22.74
N LEU A 317 17.09 -10.48 -21.48
CA LEU A 317 16.73 -11.83 -21.03
C LEU A 317 15.37 -12.30 -21.52
N HIS A 318 14.43 -11.38 -21.78
CA HIS A 318 13.08 -11.66 -22.26
C HIS A 318 12.75 -10.83 -23.50
N PRO A 319 13.35 -11.17 -24.67
CA PRO A 319 13.22 -10.36 -25.89
C PRO A 319 11.77 -10.18 -26.36
N GLU A 320 10.89 -11.14 -26.10
CA GLU A 320 9.47 -11.11 -26.44
C GLU A 320 8.69 -10.01 -25.70
N ASP A 321 9.17 -9.63 -24.51
CA ASP A 321 8.57 -8.62 -23.64
C ASP A 321 9.45 -7.36 -23.52
N ALA A 322 10.48 -7.21 -24.34
CA ALA A 322 11.47 -6.13 -24.19
C ALA A 322 10.85 -4.73 -24.16
N THR A 323 9.89 -4.43 -25.04
CA THR A 323 9.15 -3.15 -25.02
C THR A 323 8.22 -3.07 -23.81
N GLY A 324 7.50 -4.16 -23.51
CA GLY A 324 6.59 -4.24 -22.37
C GLY A 324 7.29 -4.00 -21.02
N LEU A 325 8.50 -4.52 -20.84
CA LEU A 325 9.33 -4.29 -19.66
C LEU A 325 9.73 -2.81 -19.51
N ARG A 326 10.11 -2.14 -20.60
CA ARG A 326 10.44 -0.71 -20.54
C ARG A 326 9.23 0.12 -20.14
N ASP A 327 8.08 -0.14 -20.76
CA ASP A 327 6.83 0.57 -20.46
C ASP A 327 6.35 0.30 -19.02
N PHE A 328 6.44 -0.96 -18.58
CA PHE A 328 6.12 -1.39 -17.22
C PHE A 328 6.94 -0.62 -16.18
N PHE A 329 8.27 -0.61 -16.31
CA PHE A 329 9.14 0.07 -15.34
C PHE A 329 8.99 1.60 -15.41
N ALA A 330 8.70 2.18 -16.58
CA ALA A 330 8.42 3.60 -16.70
C ALA A 330 7.13 4.01 -15.98
N GLU A 331 6.00 3.32 -16.22
CA GLU A 331 4.74 3.59 -15.52
C GLU A 331 4.87 3.31 -14.02
N LEU A 332 5.53 2.20 -13.65
CA LEU A 332 5.76 1.83 -12.25
C LEU A 332 6.59 2.88 -11.51
N ARG A 333 7.62 3.44 -12.17
CA ARG A 333 8.43 4.52 -11.60
C ARG A 333 7.59 5.78 -11.36
N MET A 334 6.70 6.14 -12.29
CA MET A 334 5.78 7.26 -12.08
C MET A 334 4.85 7.05 -10.89
N ILE A 335 4.37 5.82 -10.68
CA ILE A 335 3.52 5.47 -9.53
C ILE A 335 4.33 5.50 -8.23
N TYR A 336 5.55 4.98 -8.23
CA TYR A 336 6.49 5.04 -7.10
C TYR A 336 6.77 6.50 -6.71
N ASP A 337 7.23 7.32 -7.65
CA ASP A 337 7.55 8.72 -7.38
C ASP A 337 6.31 9.50 -6.89
N ALA A 338 5.13 9.21 -7.44
CA ALA A 338 3.88 9.80 -6.96
C ALA A 338 3.58 9.42 -5.51
N MET A 339 3.70 8.14 -5.14
CA MET A 339 3.48 7.67 -3.77
C MET A 339 4.41 8.39 -2.78
N PHE A 340 5.71 8.45 -3.08
CA PHE A 340 6.73 9.03 -2.21
C PHE A 340 6.79 10.56 -2.25
N SER A 341 6.25 11.21 -3.29
CA SER A 341 6.15 12.68 -3.37
C SER A 341 5.42 13.30 -2.18
N THR A 342 4.51 12.55 -1.58
CA THR A 342 3.74 12.98 -0.41
C THR A 342 4.58 13.05 0.88
N GLY A 343 5.78 12.46 0.89
CA GLY A 343 6.75 12.56 1.98
C GLY A 343 7.53 13.86 2.00
N ALA A 344 7.48 14.66 0.93
CA ALA A 344 8.11 15.97 0.89
C ALA A 344 7.53 16.90 1.98
N GLY A 345 8.41 17.46 2.82
CA GLY A 345 7.99 18.25 3.99
C GLY A 345 7.39 17.43 5.13
N ARG A 346 7.49 16.09 5.10
CA ARG A 346 7.02 15.17 6.15
C ARG A 346 8.10 14.17 6.56
N CYS A 347 9.35 14.60 6.65
CA CYS A 347 10.48 13.74 7.03
C CYS A 347 10.64 12.49 6.10
N GLY A 348 10.32 12.64 4.82
CA GLY A 348 10.35 11.54 3.85
C GLY A 348 9.22 10.51 4.01
N ILE A 349 8.31 10.68 4.97
CA ILE A 349 7.25 9.72 5.27
C ILE A 349 6.07 9.91 4.31
N PRO A 350 5.84 8.98 3.35
CA PRO A 350 4.69 9.07 2.46
C PRO A 350 3.39 8.99 3.27
N GLY A 351 2.37 9.69 2.78
CA GLY A 351 1.07 9.72 3.44
C GLY A 351 -0.01 10.21 2.52
N THR A 352 -1.23 9.77 2.76
CA THR A 352 -2.33 10.15 1.89
C THR A 352 -2.75 11.61 2.14
N PRO A 353 -2.95 12.44 1.10
CA PRO A 353 -3.25 13.86 1.29
C PRO A 353 -4.47 14.11 2.22
N ALA A 354 -4.32 15.02 3.19
CA ALA A 354 -5.24 15.16 4.33
C ALA A 354 -6.55 15.93 4.03
N SER A 355 -6.64 16.65 2.91
CA SER A 355 -7.83 17.44 2.56
C SER A 355 -8.42 17.05 1.20
N PRO A 356 -9.73 17.27 0.97
CA PRO A 356 -10.34 17.08 -0.34
C PRO A 356 -9.60 17.83 -1.47
N GLN A 357 -9.14 19.05 -1.20
CA GLN A 357 -8.39 19.85 -2.17
C GLN A 357 -7.03 19.21 -2.49
N ALA A 358 -6.31 18.74 -1.47
CA ALA A 358 -5.02 18.08 -1.67
C ALA A 358 -5.18 16.74 -2.39
N LEU A 359 -6.26 15.99 -2.14
CA LEU A 359 -6.57 14.77 -2.88
C LEU A 359 -6.88 15.05 -4.35
N LEU A 360 -7.65 16.09 -4.63
CA LEU A 360 -7.92 16.49 -6.00
C LEU A 360 -6.66 16.99 -6.71
N GLY A 361 -5.80 17.72 -5.99
CA GLY A 361 -4.49 18.15 -6.48
C GLY A 361 -3.60 16.96 -6.84
N PHE A 362 -3.51 15.99 -5.92
CA PHE A 362 -2.78 14.73 -6.14
C PHE A 362 -3.33 13.95 -7.34
N ALA A 363 -4.65 13.81 -7.46
CA ALA A 363 -5.26 13.10 -8.58
C ALA A 363 -5.01 13.77 -9.94
N ARG A 364 -4.91 15.11 -9.97
CA ARG A 364 -4.57 15.86 -11.17
C ARG A 364 -3.09 15.72 -11.54
N ALA A 365 -2.21 15.74 -10.54
CA ALA A 365 -0.76 15.63 -10.74
C ALA A 365 -0.34 14.19 -11.08
N HIS A 366 -1.01 13.19 -10.51
CA HIS A 366 -0.62 11.78 -10.58
C HIS A 366 -1.81 10.87 -10.98
N PRO A 367 -2.36 11.04 -12.20
CA PRO A 367 -3.53 10.27 -12.64
C PRO A 367 -3.24 8.75 -12.72
N LEU A 368 -2.01 8.35 -13.09
CA LEU A 368 -1.62 6.93 -13.13
C LEU A 368 -1.63 6.29 -11.75
N ALA A 369 -1.09 6.98 -10.73
CA ALA A 369 -1.08 6.47 -9.36
C ALA A 369 -2.51 6.26 -8.84
N VAL A 370 -3.41 7.23 -9.05
CA VAL A 370 -4.81 7.10 -8.66
C VAL A 370 -5.53 5.98 -9.41
N ALA A 371 -5.21 5.78 -10.70
CA ALA A 371 -5.83 4.75 -11.52
C ALA A 371 -5.40 3.34 -11.10
N TRP A 372 -4.12 3.14 -10.76
CA TRP A 372 -3.51 1.82 -10.61
C TRP A 372 -3.30 1.37 -9.18
N MET A 373 -2.99 2.27 -8.23
CA MET A 373 -2.76 1.88 -6.83
C MET A 373 -3.83 0.94 -6.22
N PRO A 374 -5.15 1.18 -6.42
CA PRO A 374 -6.18 0.31 -5.85
C PRO A 374 -6.43 -0.97 -6.68
N ARG A 375 -5.81 -1.13 -7.85
CA ARG A 375 -5.99 -2.29 -8.75
C ARG A 375 -5.11 -3.45 -8.33
N LEU A 376 -5.46 -4.66 -8.76
CA LEU A 376 -4.64 -5.85 -8.55
C LEU A 376 -3.30 -5.72 -9.29
N TRP A 377 -2.26 -6.27 -8.68
CA TRP A 377 -0.92 -6.33 -9.25
C TRP A 377 -0.91 -7.08 -10.59
N ASP A 378 -1.62 -8.20 -10.65
CA ASP A 378 -1.69 -9.04 -11.85
C ASP A 378 -2.32 -8.29 -13.05
N GLU A 379 -3.33 -7.45 -12.82
CA GLU A 379 -3.92 -6.59 -13.87
C GLU A 379 -2.88 -5.62 -14.45
N PHE A 380 -1.99 -5.08 -13.60
CA PHE A 380 -0.93 -4.20 -14.04
C PHE A 380 0.18 -4.96 -14.79
N VAL A 381 0.60 -6.12 -14.29
CA VAL A 381 1.62 -6.95 -14.94
C VAL A 381 1.16 -7.44 -16.31
N THR A 382 -0.03 -8.01 -16.40
CA THR A 382 -0.56 -8.60 -17.66
C THR A 382 -0.90 -7.56 -18.72
N ARG A 383 -1.09 -6.30 -18.34
CA ARG A 383 -1.20 -5.18 -19.28
C ARG A 383 0.09 -4.96 -20.09
N HIS A 384 1.25 -5.21 -19.48
CA HIS A 384 2.55 -4.90 -20.08
C HIS A 384 3.28 -6.15 -20.58
N LEU A 385 3.15 -7.28 -19.89
CA LEU A 385 3.99 -8.47 -20.09
C LEU A 385 3.15 -9.68 -20.54
N ARG A 386 3.68 -10.45 -21.49
CA ARG A 386 3.03 -11.65 -22.03
C ARG A 386 3.71 -12.94 -21.59
N GLY A 387 5.04 -12.95 -21.55
CA GLY A 387 5.87 -14.10 -21.20
C GLY A 387 5.87 -14.40 -19.71
N GLU A 388 5.63 -15.66 -19.35
CA GLU A 388 5.57 -16.10 -17.95
C GLU A 388 6.90 -15.87 -17.21
N GLY A 389 8.03 -15.97 -17.91
CA GLY A 389 9.34 -15.68 -17.33
C GLY A 389 9.49 -14.22 -16.87
N ALA A 390 9.01 -13.25 -17.66
CA ALA A 390 9.05 -11.84 -17.31
C ALA A 390 8.10 -11.53 -16.15
N LYS A 391 6.86 -12.05 -16.20
CA LYS A 391 5.85 -11.90 -15.13
C LYS A 391 6.36 -12.44 -13.79
N HIS A 392 6.99 -13.62 -13.81
CA HIS A 392 7.56 -14.22 -12.61
C HIS A 392 8.68 -13.36 -12.02
N ARG A 393 9.59 -12.84 -12.86
CA ARG A 393 10.70 -11.97 -12.38
C ARG A 393 10.19 -10.69 -11.71
N VAL A 394 9.25 -9.97 -12.33
CA VAL A 394 8.73 -8.72 -11.73
C VAL A 394 7.88 -8.97 -10.48
N SER A 395 7.42 -10.20 -10.27
CA SER A 395 6.62 -10.59 -9.10
C SER A 395 7.41 -11.39 -8.07
N ALA A 396 8.73 -11.57 -8.25
CA ALA A 396 9.55 -12.47 -7.45
C ALA A 396 9.57 -12.12 -5.95
N LEU A 397 9.35 -10.85 -5.60
CA LEU A 397 9.33 -10.38 -4.22
C LEU A 397 7.93 -10.41 -3.57
N ALA A 398 6.88 -10.86 -4.27
CA ALA A 398 5.52 -10.89 -3.73
C ALA A 398 5.39 -11.71 -2.43
N GLY A 399 6.19 -12.77 -2.28
CA GLY A 399 6.23 -13.61 -1.08
C GLY A 399 6.66 -12.88 0.20
N TYR A 400 7.30 -11.72 0.10
CA TYR A 400 7.64 -10.88 1.25
C TYR A 400 6.41 -10.18 1.85
N LEU A 401 5.32 -10.08 1.09
CA LEU A 401 4.11 -9.35 1.51
C LEU A 401 2.99 -10.27 1.94
N THR A 402 2.86 -11.43 1.30
CA THR A 402 1.75 -12.37 1.52
C THR A 402 2.06 -13.73 0.90
N ASP A 403 1.42 -14.77 1.42
CA ASP A 403 1.33 -16.09 0.81
C ASP A 403 0.18 -16.19 -0.22
N ARG A 404 -0.58 -15.11 -0.41
CA ARG A 404 -1.70 -14.98 -1.36
C ARG A 404 -1.47 -13.87 -2.40
N PRO A 405 -0.50 -14.02 -3.30
CA PRO A 405 -0.09 -12.98 -4.24
C PRO A 405 -1.24 -12.50 -5.15
N GLU A 406 -2.26 -13.33 -5.39
CA GLU A 406 -3.45 -12.98 -6.16
C GLU A 406 -4.28 -11.84 -5.52
N THR A 407 -4.06 -11.56 -4.24
CA THR A 407 -4.76 -10.49 -3.51
C THR A 407 -3.98 -9.17 -3.49
N LEU A 408 -2.76 -9.14 -4.00
CA LEU A 408 -1.90 -7.96 -3.95
C LEU A 408 -2.40 -6.88 -4.89
N THR A 409 -2.44 -5.65 -4.38
CA THR A 409 -2.66 -4.46 -5.19
C THR A 409 -1.34 -3.85 -5.63
N VAL A 410 -1.40 -3.01 -6.67
CA VAL A 410 -0.23 -2.22 -7.12
C VAL A 410 0.33 -1.38 -5.96
N ALA A 411 -0.52 -0.78 -5.12
CA ALA A 411 -0.07 -0.01 -3.96
C ALA A 411 0.76 -0.82 -2.96
N ARG A 412 0.50 -2.13 -2.81
CA ARG A 412 1.29 -2.99 -1.92
C ARG A 412 2.62 -3.42 -2.55
N MET A 413 2.66 -3.61 -3.87
CA MET A 413 3.86 -4.07 -4.58
C MET A 413 4.86 -2.95 -4.91
N VAL A 414 4.37 -1.76 -5.28
CA VAL A 414 5.20 -0.61 -5.71
C VAL A 414 6.36 -0.31 -4.75
N PRO A 415 6.19 -0.27 -3.41
CA PRO A 415 7.30 0.01 -2.50
C PRO A 415 8.51 -0.93 -2.66
N LEU A 416 8.29 -2.21 -3.00
CA LEU A 416 9.37 -3.18 -3.20
C LEU A 416 10.28 -2.83 -4.39
N PHE A 417 9.80 -2.01 -5.32
CA PHE A 417 10.62 -1.56 -6.45
C PHE A 417 11.60 -0.45 -6.06
N GLY A 418 11.55 0.04 -4.81
CA GLY A 418 12.65 0.83 -4.24
C GLY A 418 14.00 0.12 -4.35
N TYR A 419 14.05 -1.21 -4.21
CA TYR A 419 15.27 -2.00 -4.43
C TYR A 419 15.76 -1.94 -5.89
N ALA A 420 14.86 -1.93 -6.86
CA ALA A 420 15.21 -1.80 -8.28
C ALA A 420 15.64 -0.37 -8.65
N PHE A 421 15.03 0.65 -8.03
CA PHE A 421 15.28 2.06 -8.37
C PHE A 421 16.43 2.70 -7.61
N HIS A 422 16.64 2.32 -6.36
CA HIS A 422 17.61 2.94 -5.46
C HIS A 422 18.65 1.95 -4.91
N GLY A 423 18.35 0.65 -4.97
CA GLY A 423 19.20 -0.39 -4.41
C GLY A 423 18.95 -0.62 -2.92
N GLY A 424 19.38 -1.79 -2.49
CA GLY A 424 19.41 -2.21 -1.10
C GLY A 424 20.68 -1.79 -0.37
N VAL A 425 20.59 -1.52 0.94
CA VAL A 425 21.76 -1.24 1.80
C VAL A 425 21.79 -2.10 3.06
N TYR A 426 23.00 -2.36 3.56
CA TYR A 426 23.28 -3.06 4.81
C TYR A 426 24.03 -2.16 5.80
N PRO A 427 23.63 -2.11 7.07
CA PRO A 427 24.34 -1.38 8.11
C PRO A 427 25.61 -2.13 8.53
N LEU A 428 26.76 -1.49 8.42
CA LEU A 428 28.00 -2.04 8.95
C LEU A 428 27.90 -2.19 10.47
N GLY A 429 28.29 -3.37 10.97
CA GLY A 429 28.04 -3.82 12.34
C GLY A 429 26.76 -4.63 12.50
N GLY A 430 25.95 -4.77 11.44
CA GLY A 430 24.68 -5.50 11.40
C GLY A 430 23.46 -4.67 11.81
N SER A 431 22.29 -5.23 11.57
CA SER A 431 20.97 -4.61 11.73
C SER A 431 20.71 -4.05 13.13
N GLY A 432 21.29 -4.66 14.16
CA GLY A 432 21.23 -4.19 15.56
C GLY A 432 21.71 -2.75 15.75
N ARG A 433 22.59 -2.26 14.86
CA ARG A 433 23.07 -0.86 14.88
C ARG A 433 21.94 0.15 14.70
N LEU A 434 20.91 -0.17 13.94
CA LEU A 434 19.74 0.70 13.76
C LEU A 434 18.99 0.90 15.09
N ALA A 435 18.76 -0.20 15.81
CA ALA A 435 18.05 -0.18 17.06
C ALA A 435 18.83 0.59 18.14
N GLU A 436 20.15 0.36 18.23
CA GLU A 436 21.01 1.08 19.18
C GLU A 436 21.12 2.57 18.84
N ALA A 437 21.21 2.95 17.57
CA ALA A 437 21.22 4.36 17.16
C ALA A 437 19.91 5.09 17.54
N LEU A 438 18.75 4.47 17.29
CA LEU A 438 17.45 5.01 17.71
C LEU A 438 17.35 5.09 19.24
N ALA A 439 17.81 4.06 19.96
CA ALA A 439 17.82 4.07 21.42
C ALA A 439 18.73 5.17 21.99
N SER A 440 19.88 5.42 21.36
CA SER A 440 20.75 6.56 21.69
C SER A 440 20.03 7.89 21.47
N ALA A 441 19.36 8.06 20.33
CA ALA A 441 18.59 9.26 20.03
C ALA A 441 17.47 9.55 21.04
N ILE A 442 16.80 8.50 21.55
CA ILE A 442 15.79 8.61 22.61
C ILE A 442 16.42 9.09 23.92
N ARG A 443 17.51 8.44 24.37
CA ARG A 443 18.20 8.79 25.62
C ARG A 443 18.76 10.21 25.58
N ALA A 444 19.37 10.60 24.46
CA ALA A 444 19.89 11.96 24.24
C ALA A 444 18.80 13.04 24.34
N ARG A 445 17.53 12.67 24.14
CA ARG A 445 16.35 13.54 24.22
C ARG A 445 15.57 13.35 25.53
N GLY A 446 16.17 12.71 26.53
CA GLY A 446 15.59 12.52 27.87
C GLY A 446 14.54 11.42 27.96
N GLY A 447 14.36 10.60 26.92
CA GLY A 447 13.53 9.40 26.99
C GLY A 447 14.26 8.22 27.61
N GLU A 448 13.50 7.23 28.07
CA GLU A 448 14.05 6.03 28.71
C GLU A 448 13.89 4.78 27.82
N VAL A 449 14.85 3.85 27.89
CA VAL A 449 14.80 2.58 27.15
C VAL A 449 15.22 1.44 28.08
N HIS A 450 14.25 0.60 28.45
CA HIS A 450 14.38 -0.48 29.42
C HIS A 450 14.32 -1.85 28.75
N ARG A 451 15.23 -2.76 29.15
CA ARG A 451 15.33 -4.15 28.68
C ARG A 451 14.92 -5.11 29.79
N GLY A 452 14.48 -6.32 29.44
CA GLY A 452 13.93 -7.28 30.41
C GLY A 452 12.64 -6.81 31.09
N HIS A 453 11.94 -5.83 30.50
CA HIS A 453 10.65 -5.32 30.96
C HIS A 453 9.52 -5.98 30.15
N GLU A 454 8.89 -6.99 30.73
CA GLU A 454 7.79 -7.71 30.10
C GLU A 454 6.45 -7.06 30.44
N VAL A 455 5.84 -6.38 29.47
CA VAL A 455 4.51 -5.81 29.65
C VAL A 455 3.47 -6.93 29.67
N ARG A 456 2.67 -6.96 30.74
CA ARG A 456 1.65 -7.99 30.99
C ARG A 456 0.25 -7.53 30.60
N ARG A 457 -0.08 -6.25 30.80
CA ARG A 457 -1.40 -5.69 30.47
C ARG A 457 -1.29 -4.20 30.13
N ILE A 458 -2.17 -3.73 29.25
CA ILE A 458 -2.48 -2.32 29.05
C ILE A 458 -3.65 -1.98 29.96
N LEU A 459 -3.47 -0.97 30.80
CA LEU A 459 -4.48 -0.49 31.75
C LEU A 459 -5.40 0.50 31.03
N ALA A 460 -6.70 0.43 31.35
CA ALA A 460 -7.70 1.33 30.81
C ALA A 460 -8.59 1.90 31.92
N GLU A 461 -8.66 3.23 32.00
CA GLU A 461 -9.49 3.97 32.93
C GLU A 461 -10.35 4.97 32.17
N GLY A 462 -11.63 5.10 32.52
CA GLY A 462 -12.55 6.01 31.81
C GLY A 462 -12.74 5.68 30.32
N GLY A 463 -12.47 4.42 29.93
CA GLY A 463 -12.57 3.98 28.54
C GLY A 463 -11.40 4.38 27.64
N GLN A 464 -10.27 4.84 28.19
CA GLN A 464 -9.04 5.20 27.46
C GLN A 464 -7.82 4.47 28.04
N ALA A 465 -6.76 4.31 27.25
CA ALA A 465 -5.49 3.76 27.71
C ALA A 465 -4.86 4.72 28.75
N SER A 466 -4.59 4.21 29.96
CA SER A 466 -4.12 5.01 31.10
C SER A 466 -2.78 4.56 31.67
N GLY A 467 -2.29 3.38 31.27
CA GLY A 467 -1.06 2.83 31.84
C GLY A 467 -0.69 1.46 31.30
N ILE A 468 0.37 0.89 31.86
CA ILE A 468 0.80 -0.49 31.64
C ILE A 468 1.10 -1.17 32.96
N LEU A 469 0.77 -2.45 33.06
CA LEU A 469 1.29 -3.37 34.07
C LEU A 469 2.44 -4.15 33.45
N LEU A 470 3.63 -4.08 34.04
CA LEU A 470 4.81 -4.80 33.55
C LEU A 470 5.48 -5.58 34.67
N ARG A 471 6.27 -6.60 34.28
CA ARG A 471 7.26 -7.25 35.13
C ARG A 471 8.64 -6.73 34.77
N ASP A 472 9.36 -6.17 35.73
CA ASP A 472 10.71 -5.64 35.52
C ASP A 472 11.77 -6.75 35.44
N ALA A 473 13.01 -6.36 35.14
CA ALA A 473 14.13 -7.31 35.04
C ALA A 473 14.48 -8.01 36.38
N SER A 474 14.01 -7.46 37.52
CA SER A 474 14.14 -8.10 38.85
C SER A 474 13.01 -9.11 39.14
N GLY A 475 12.02 -9.22 38.26
CA GLY A 475 10.86 -10.09 38.40
C GLY A 475 9.71 -9.48 39.21
N ARG A 476 9.75 -8.16 39.50
CA ARG A 476 8.68 -7.47 40.24
C ARG A 476 7.68 -6.85 39.30
N ASP A 477 6.40 -7.01 39.64
CA ASP A 477 5.31 -6.41 38.89
C ASP A 477 5.14 -4.92 39.31
N GLN A 478 4.97 -4.04 38.33
CA GLN A 478 4.83 -2.60 38.50
C GLN A 478 3.76 -2.03 37.57
N GLU A 479 2.94 -1.11 38.08
CA GLU A 479 2.01 -0.32 37.28
C GLU A 479 2.60 1.05 36.98
N LEU A 480 2.62 1.42 35.70
CA LEU A 480 3.12 2.70 35.24
C LEU A 480 2.02 3.47 34.51
N ALA A 481 1.70 4.67 34.99
CA ALA A 481 0.80 5.58 34.32
C ALA A 481 1.34 5.98 32.92
N ALA A 482 0.42 6.18 31.98
CA ALA A 482 0.69 6.52 30.60
C ALA A 482 -0.31 7.58 30.10
N ALA A 483 0.18 8.60 29.39
CA ALA A 483 -0.71 9.52 28.68
C ALA A 483 -1.20 8.94 27.35
N ALA A 484 -0.45 7.98 26.80
CA ALA A 484 -0.78 7.17 25.64
C ALA A 484 0.11 5.93 25.62
N VAL A 485 -0.29 4.91 24.86
CA VAL A 485 0.46 3.67 24.66
C VAL A 485 0.71 3.45 23.18
N VAL A 486 1.97 3.23 22.81
CA VAL A 486 2.37 2.74 21.49
C VAL A 486 2.64 1.26 21.59
N LEU A 487 1.83 0.43 20.92
CA LEU A 487 2.04 -1.00 20.84
C LEU A 487 2.83 -1.34 19.57
N ASN A 488 4.08 -1.76 19.74
CA ASN A 488 4.97 -2.23 18.69
C ASN A 488 5.30 -3.73 18.90
N GLY A 489 4.25 -4.53 18.95
CA GLY A 489 4.32 -5.99 19.06
C GLY A 489 3.32 -6.66 18.13
N ASP A 490 3.22 -7.98 18.19
CA ASP A 490 2.17 -8.70 17.47
C ASP A 490 0.78 -8.29 18.01
N PRO A 491 -0.09 -7.69 17.17
CA PRO A 491 -1.37 -7.19 17.64
C PRO A 491 -2.37 -8.33 17.95
N ILE A 492 -2.24 -9.52 17.34
CA ILE A 492 -3.07 -10.69 17.63
C ILE A 492 -2.71 -11.25 19.02
N ALA A 493 -1.42 -11.35 19.33
CA ALA A 493 -0.96 -11.75 20.66
C ALA A 493 -1.36 -10.70 21.71
N ALA A 494 -1.15 -9.42 21.40
CA ALA A 494 -1.53 -8.32 22.29
C ALA A 494 -3.05 -8.27 22.53
N ALA A 495 -3.87 -8.53 21.52
CA ALA A 495 -5.32 -8.62 21.65
C ALA A 495 -5.78 -9.66 22.67
N ARG A 496 -5.07 -10.79 22.75
CA ARG A 496 -5.40 -11.90 23.64
C ARG A 496 -4.90 -11.70 25.06
N HIS A 497 -3.78 -11.00 25.24
CA HIS A 497 -3.04 -11.00 26.50
C HIS A 497 -2.86 -9.62 27.13
N LEU A 498 -2.68 -8.57 26.32
CA LEU A 498 -2.37 -7.23 26.80
C LEU A 498 -3.60 -6.33 26.85
N LEU A 499 -4.52 -6.46 25.90
CA LEU A 499 -5.66 -5.56 25.75
C LEU A 499 -6.84 -5.93 26.66
N PRO A 500 -7.57 -4.93 27.21
CA PRO A 500 -8.82 -5.19 27.90
C PRO A 500 -9.88 -5.71 26.93
N ALA A 501 -10.84 -6.46 27.47
CA ALA A 501 -11.97 -6.96 26.68
C ALA A 501 -12.72 -5.80 26.01
N GLY A 502 -13.00 -5.92 24.71
CA GLY A 502 -13.69 -4.88 23.93
C GLY A 502 -12.81 -3.80 23.32
N ALA A 503 -11.48 -3.80 23.54
CA ALA A 503 -10.55 -2.86 22.91
C ALA A 503 -10.10 -3.24 21.49
N LEU A 504 -10.68 -4.29 20.90
CA LEU A 504 -10.29 -4.84 19.60
C LEU A 504 -11.08 -4.18 18.47
N SER A 505 -10.37 -3.71 17.44
CA SER A 505 -11.02 -3.32 16.19
C SER A 505 -11.57 -4.57 15.46
N PRO A 506 -12.66 -4.45 14.70
CA PRO A 506 -13.16 -5.56 13.87
C PRO A 506 -12.10 -6.10 12.90
N ALA A 507 -11.23 -5.23 12.38
CA ALA A 507 -10.11 -5.61 11.52
C ALA A 507 -9.11 -6.50 12.27
N LEU A 508 -8.73 -6.12 13.49
CA LEU A 508 -7.84 -6.92 14.33
C LEU A 508 -8.47 -8.26 14.73
N ALA A 509 -9.77 -8.28 15.02
CA ALA A 509 -10.48 -9.52 15.35
C ALA A 509 -10.50 -10.53 14.19
N ALA A 510 -10.46 -10.05 12.94
CA ALA A 510 -10.41 -10.87 11.73
C ALA A 510 -8.98 -11.18 11.25
N ALA A 511 -7.95 -10.65 11.91
CA ALA A 511 -6.57 -10.78 11.47
C ALA A 511 -6.01 -12.18 11.62
N ALA A 512 -5.27 -12.62 10.61
CA ALA A 512 -4.50 -13.84 10.62
C ALA A 512 -2.99 -13.51 10.57
N PRO A 513 -2.12 -14.34 11.19
CA PRO A 513 -0.68 -14.15 11.05
C PRO A 513 -0.24 -14.28 9.59
N ALA A 514 0.73 -13.45 9.18
CA ALA A 514 1.38 -13.55 7.88
C ALA A 514 2.24 -14.82 7.77
N CYS A 515 2.94 -14.97 6.65
CA CYS A 515 3.89 -16.07 6.46
C CYS A 515 5.01 -16.06 7.52
N SER A 516 5.61 -17.24 7.71
CA SER A 516 6.78 -17.44 8.57
C SER A 516 7.97 -17.85 7.70
N ALA A 517 9.04 -18.34 8.33
CA ALA A 517 10.21 -18.84 7.65
C ALA A 517 10.90 -19.99 8.39
N PHE A 518 11.86 -20.60 7.72
CA PHE A 518 12.90 -21.40 8.35
C PHE A 518 14.26 -20.86 7.92
N GLY A 519 15.15 -20.65 8.89
CA GLY A 519 16.48 -20.08 8.68
C GLY A 519 17.60 -21.00 9.17
N VAL A 520 18.76 -20.94 8.51
CA VAL A 520 20.00 -21.62 8.93
C VAL A 520 21.15 -20.63 8.88
N HIS A 521 21.83 -20.43 10.00
CA HIS A 521 22.96 -19.51 10.12
C HIS A 521 24.24 -20.32 10.25
N LEU A 522 25.19 -20.10 9.34
CA LEU A 522 26.41 -20.88 9.19
C LEU A 522 27.64 -19.98 9.33
N GLY A 523 28.56 -20.40 10.19
CA GLY A 523 29.93 -19.91 10.17
C GLY A 523 30.77 -20.84 9.31
N LEU A 524 31.49 -20.29 8.34
CA LEU A 524 32.21 -21.04 7.31
C LEU A 524 33.71 -20.76 7.35
N ARG A 525 34.52 -21.77 7.05
CA ARG A 525 35.95 -21.63 6.75
C ARG A 525 36.14 -21.12 5.32
N GLY A 526 37.06 -20.18 5.16
CA GLY A 526 37.39 -19.55 3.89
C GLY A 526 36.43 -18.41 3.52
N ALA A 527 36.89 -17.54 2.63
CA ALA A 527 36.06 -16.53 2.02
C ALA A 527 35.11 -17.16 0.97
N LEU A 528 34.03 -16.44 0.67
CA LEU A 528 33.10 -16.76 -0.41
C LEU A 528 33.23 -15.71 -1.52
N ASP A 529 33.41 -16.17 -2.75
CA ASP A 529 33.41 -15.31 -3.95
C ASP A 529 32.00 -15.30 -4.58
N LEU A 530 31.07 -14.63 -3.89
CA LEU A 530 29.68 -14.50 -4.27
C LEU A 530 29.16 -13.11 -3.87
N PRO A 531 28.14 -12.58 -4.55
CA PRO A 531 27.47 -11.36 -4.10
C PRO A 531 26.80 -11.58 -2.73
N PRO A 532 26.56 -10.51 -1.96
CA PRO A 532 26.09 -10.64 -0.58
C PRO A 532 24.65 -11.13 -0.45
N VAL A 533 23.82 -11.00 -1.49
CA VAL A 533 22.45 -11.54 -1.50
C VAL A 533 22.26 -12.40 -2.74
N LEU A 534 21.79 -13.63 -2.53
CA LEU A 534 21.43 -14.53 -3.62
C LEU A 534 20.01 -15.08 -3.43
N HIS A 535 19.25 -15.07 -4.52
CA HIS A 535 17.95 -15.72 -4.64
C HIS A 535 18.15 -16.95 -5.53
N ALA A 536 18.31 -18.12 -4.93
CA ALA A 536 18.61 -19.35 -5.66
C ALA A 536 17.36 -20.21 -5.84
N GLN A 537 17.02 -20.50 -7.09
CA GLN A 537 16.01 -21.48 -7.46
C GLN A 537 16.70 -22.79 -7.81
N THR A 538 16.93 -23.65 -6.81
CA THR A 538 17.66 -24.91 -6.99
C THR A 538 16.75 -26.05 -7.44
N ARG A 539 17.33 -27.19 -7.85
CA ARG A 539 16.53 -28.38 -8.19
C ARG A 539 15.79 -28.94 -6.98
N LEU A 540 16.35 -28.74 -5.78
CA LEU A 540 15.76 -29.14 -4.50
C LEU A 540 14.76 -28.10 -3.93
N GLY A 541 14.54 -26.99 -4.64
CA GLY A 541 13.63 -25.90 -4.28
C GLY A 541 14.33 -24.56 -3.99
N PRO A 542 13.57 -23.50 -3.70
CA PRO A 542 14.14 -22.17 -3.48
C PRO A 542 14.92 -22.08 -2.16
N VAL A 543 15.95 -21.25 -2.16
CA VAL A 543 16.67 -20.81 -0.96
C VAL A 543 17.18 -19.38 -1.15
N GLY A 544 16.86 -18.50 -0.21
CA GLY A 544 17.52 -17.22 -0.07
C GLY A 544 18.85 -17.41 0.66
N MET A 545 19.91 -16.80 0.17
CA MET A 545 21.25 -16.87 0.76
C MET A 545 21.75 -15.44 0.98
N VAL A 546 22.17 -15.13 2.20
CA VAL A 546 22.76 -13.84 2.54
C VAL A 546 24.13 -14.08 3.14
N VAL A 547 25.13 -13.31 2.71
CA VAL A 547 26.52 -13.42 3.12
C VAL A 547 26.99 -12.07 3.68
N PRO A 548 26.57 -11.66 4.90
CA PRO A 548 26.91 -10.34 5.44
C PRO A 548 28.42 -10.05 5.46
N SER A 549 29.22 -11.08 5.73
CA SER A 549 30.69 -11.00 5.76
C SER A 549 31.37 -10.52 4.47
N VAL A 550 30.70 -10.62 3.30
CA VAL A 550 31.20 -10.09 2.03
C VAL A 550 31.22 -8.55 2.01
N VAL A 551 30.27 -7.93 2.71
CA VAL A 551 30.10 -6.46 2.72
C VAL A 551 30.67 -5.86 4.00
N ASP A 552 30.55 -6.61 5.10
CA ASP A 552 31.06 -6.27 6.41
C ASP A 552 31.93 -7.40 6.97
N PRO A 553 33.27 -7.34 6.76
CA PRO A 553 34.19 -8.34 7.27
C PRO A 553 34.15 -8.55 8.78
N SER A 554 33.61 -7.59 9.57
CA SER A 554 33.49 -7.74 11.02
C SER A 554 32.45 -8.79 11.46
N ALA A 555 31.62 -9.28 10.54
CA ALA A 555 30.65 -10.33 10.82
C ALA A 555 31.30 -11.71 11.08
N ALA A 556 32.51 -11.94 10.58
CA ALA A 556 33.23 -13.19 10.70
C ALA A 556 34.68 -12.97 11.16
N PRO A 557 35.33 -13.99 11.78
CA PRO A 557 36.77 -13.95 12.01
C PRO A 557 37.56 -13.88 10.68
N PRO A 558 38.82 -13.41 10.70
CA PRO A 558 39.67 -13.46 9.52
C PRO A 558 39.74 -14.87 8.91
N GLY A 559 39.72 -14.95 7.57
CA GLY A 559 39.73 -16.22 6.84
C GLY A 559 38.44 -17.04 6.95
N HIS A 560 37.36 -16.46 7.46
CA HIS A 560 36.05 -17.10 7.60
C HIS A 560 34.94 -16.21 7.00
N ALA A 561 33.76 -16.80 6.83
CA ALA A 561 32.56 -16.12 6.33
C ALA A 561 31.31 -16.49 7.14
N THR A 562 30.30 -15.63 7.09
CA THR A 562 28.94 -15.92 7.55
C THR A 562 28.04 -16.19 6.35
N LEU A 563 27.19 -17.20 6.44
CA LEU A 563 26.15 -17.51 5.45
C LEU A 563 24.83 -17.76 6.17
N GLU A 564 23.80 -17.04 5.77
CA GLU A 564 22.44 -17.17 6.29
C GLU A 564 21.53 -17.67 5.17
N LEU A 565 20.87 -18.80 5.42
CA LEU A 565 19.94 -19.44 4.51
C LEU A 565 18.52 -19.19 5.00
N LEU A 566 17.59 -18.91 4.08
CA LEU A 566 16.19 -18.67 4.41
C LEU A 566 15.27 -19.34 3.39
N VAL A 567 14.17 -19.91 3.88
CA VAL A 567 13.00 -20.23 3.06
C VAL A 567 11.75 -19.69 3.75
N LEU A 568 10.85 -19.08 2.98
CA LEU A 568 9.55 -18.66 3.48
C LEU A 568 8.64 -19.88 3.61
N LEU A 569 7.81 -19.89 4.65
CA LEU A 569 6.81 -20.91 4.91
C LEU A 569 5.44 -20.24 4.90
N SER A 570 4.49 -20.80 4.14
CA SER A 570 3.09 -20.38 4.19
C SER A 570 2.54 -20.48 5.61
N GLN A 571 1.43 -19.80 5.88
CA GLN A 571 0.78 -19.87 7.20
C GLN A 571 0.45 -21.32 7.59
N ARG A 572 0.00 -22.13 6.61
CA ARG A 572 -0.32 -23.54 6.80
C ARG A 572 0.91 -24.36 7.21
N GLU A 573 2.02 -24.20 6.48
CA GLU A 573 3.27 -24.90 6.80
C GLU A 573 3.81 -24.47 8.16
N ALA A 574 3.72 -23.18 8.49
CA ALA A 574 4.16 -22.63 9.77
C ALA A 574 3.35 -23.20 10.96
N ALA A 575 2.03 -23.37 10.78
CA ALA A 575 1.16 -23.94 11.79
C ALA A 575 1.55 -25.37 12.19
N GLU A 576 2.07 -26.17 11.25
CA GLU A 576 2.54 -27.53 11.55
C GLU A 576 3.75 -27.58 12.49
N TRP A 577 4.49 -26.47 12.65
CA TRP A 577 5.60 -26.38 13.60
C TRP A 577 5.13 -26.09 15.02
N MET A 578 3.91 -25.56 15.19
CA MET A 578 3.35 -25.19 16.48
C MET A 578 2.88 -26.42 17.26
N PRO A 579 2.85 -26.36 18.61
CA PRO A 579 2.24 -27.43 19.40
C PRO A 579 0.72 -27.54 19.11
N PRO A 580 0.13 -28.73 19.25
CA PRO A 580 -1.31 -28.96 19.00
C PRO A 580 -2.25 -28.12 19.88
N ASP A 581 -1.82 -27.80 21.10
CA ASP A 581 -2.49 -26.88 22.01
C ASP A 581 -1.57 -25.67 22.26
N PRO A 582 -1.76 -24.53 21.57
CA PRO A 582 -0.92 -23.35 21.72
C PRO A 582 -1.28 -22.58 23.01
N GLY A 583 -1.18 -23.25 24.15
CA GLY A 583 -1.07 -22.59 25.45
C GLY A 583 0.28 -21.87 25.54
N PHE A 584 0.24 -20.56 25.71
CA PHE A 584 1.42 -19.70 25.95
C PHE A 584 2.25 -20.19 27.16
N PRO A 585 3.46 -19.66 27.45
CA PRO A 585 4.79 -20.21 27.16
C PRO A 585 5.10 -21.68 27.53
N PRO A 586 4.63 -22.27 28.66
CA PRO A 586 4.99 -23.64 29.05
C PRO A 586 4.83 -24.73 27.98
N ALA A 587 3.74 -24.73 27.19
CA ALA A 587 3.53 -25.76 26.17
C ALA A 587 4.54 -25.63 25.01
N LEU A 588 4.81 -24.40 24.56
CA LEU A 588 5.82 -24.12 23.54
C LEU A 588 7.24 -24.46 24.01
N GLU A 589 7.51 -24.19 25.30
CA GLU A 589 8.79 -24.44 25.97
C GLU A 589 9.06 -25.94 26.18
N ALA A 590 8.02 -26.74 26.45
CA ALA A 590 8.08 -28.19 26.46
C ALA A 590 8.23 -28.75 25.03
N TRP A 591 7.42 -28.28 24.09
CA TRP A 591 7.43 -28.73 22.69
C TRP A 591 8.78 -28.55 22.02
N ARG A 592 9.41 -27.37 22.16
CA ARG A 592 10.72 -27.12 21.53
C ARG A 592 11.86 -28.00 22.08
N ARG A 593 11.65 -28.66 23.22
CA ARG A 593 12.60 -29.60 23.82
C ARG A 593 12.29 -31.05 23.45
N SER A 594 11.18 -31.34 22.76
CA SER A 594 10.83 -32.70 22.35
C SER A 594 11.86 -33.26 21.36
N ALA A 595 11.95 -34.60 21.29
CA ALA A 595 12.79 -35.27 20.30
C ALA A 595 12.26 -34.99 18.88
N ASP A 596 10.95 -35.08 18.69
CA ASP A 596 10.29 -34.90 17.39
C ASP A 596 10.54 -33.52 16.79
N TYR A 597 10.36 -32.45 17.57
CA TYR A 597 10.65 -31.10 17.10
C TYR A 597 12.12 -30.93 16.73
N ARG A 598 13.04 -31.47 17.53
CA ARG A 598 14.49 -31.38 17.26
C ARG A 598 14.88 -32.16 16.01
N ALA A 599 14.31 -33.34 15.80
CA ALA A 599 14.51 -34.13 14.59
C ALA A 599 14.00 -33.40 13.35
N ARG A 600 12.76 -32.90 13.38
CA ARG A 600 12.17 -32.11 12.29
C ARG A 600 12.98 -30.86 11.97
N LYS A 601 13.45 -30.15 13.01
CA LYS A 601 14.29 -28.96 12.85
C LYS A 601 15.62 -29.30 12.19
N ALA A 602 16.27 -30.38 12.63
CA ALA A 602 17.54 -30.83 12.04
C ALA A 602 17.37 -31.24 10.57
N GLU A 603 16.32 -32.01 10.25
CA GLU A 603 15.98 -32.43 8.89
C GLU A 603 15.76 -31.25 7.95
N MET A 604 14.94 -30.27 8.35
CA MET A 604 14.71 -29.07 7.54
C MET A 604 16.01 -28.29 7.32
N GLY A 605 16.83 -28.14 8.36
CA GLY A 605 18.12 -27.46 8.22
C GLY A 605 19.08 -28.19 7.27
N GLU A 606 19.11 -29.53 7.28
CA GLU A 606 19.87 -30.32 6.31
C GLU A 606 19.37 -30.13 4.87
N ARG A 607 18.05 -30.04 4.69
CA ARG A 607 17.44 -29.77 3.37
C ARG A 607 17.86 -28.39 2.84
N LEU A 608 17.89 -27.35 3.68
CA LEU A 608 18.35 -26.03 3.25
C LEU A 608 19.84 -26.01 2.92
N ILE A 609 20.67 -26.70 3.70
CA ILE A 609 22.11 -26.85 3.39
C ILE A 609 22.30 -27.60 2.07
N ALA A 610 21.51 -28.64 1.80
CA ALA A 610 21.57 -29.38 0.54
C ALA A 610 21.20 -28.50 -0.67
N ARG A 611 20.18 -27.63 -0.55
CA ARG A 611 19.86 -26.62 -1.58
C ARG A 611 21.04 -25.68 -1.81
N ALA A 612 21.57 -25.09 -0.75
CA ALA A 612 22.69 -24.15 -0.84
C ALA A 612 23.97 -24.80 -1.39
N ALA A 613 24.14 -26.11 -1.22
CA ALA A 613 25.26 -26.86 -1.79
C ALA A 613 25.22 -26.98 -3.32
N GLU A 614 24.06 -26.78 -3.98
CA GLU A 614 24.04 -26.65 -5.45
C GLU A 614 24.71 -25.35 -5.92
N VAL A 615 24.74 -24.31 -5.08
CA VAL A 615 25.40 -23.02 -5.35
C VAL A 615 26.85 -23.02 -4.86
N ILE A 616 27.11 -23.65 -3.71
CA ILE A 616 28.43 -23.76 -3.07
C ILE A 616 28.75 -25.25 -2.89
N PRO A 617 29.38 -25.92 -3.88
CA PRO A 617 29.54 -27.38 -3.88
C PRO A 617 30.23 -27.97 -2.64
N ASP A 618 31.20 -27.26 -2.07
CA ASP A 618 31.98 -27.67 -0.90
C ASP A 618 31.43 -27.10 0.43
N LEU A 619 30.19 -26.58 0.43
CA LEU A 619 29.59 -25.89 1.59
C LEU A 619 29.68 -26.72 2.87
N ARG A 620 29.35 -28.02 2.79
CA ARG A 620 29.30 -28.91 3.96
C ARG A 620 30.64 -29.01 4.68
N GLU A 621 31.73 -29.01 3.94
CA GLU A 621 33.10 -29.14 4.45
C GLU A 621 33.60 -27.86 5.12
N ARG A 622 32.99 -26.72 4.77
CA ARG A 622 33.33 -25.40 5.31
C ARG A 622 32.66 -25.09 6.63
N ILE A 623 31.56 -25.76 7.01
CA ILE A 623 30.76 -25.40 8.19
C ILE A 623 31.54 -25.66 9.49
N VAL A 624 31.79 -24.58 10.25
CA VAL A 624 32.42 -24.62 11.58
C VAL A 624 31.46 -24.20 12.70
N ALA A 625 30.38 -23.50 12.36
CA ALA A 625 29.31 -23.15 13.29
C ALA A 625 27.95 -23.24 12.58
N ARG A 626 26.91 -23.67 13.31
CA ARG A 626 25.54 -23.74 12.81
C ARG A 626 24.52 -23.36 13.88
N ALA A 627 23.47 -22.64 13.48
CA ALA A 627 22.27 -22.42 14.27
C ALA A 627 21.02 -22.32 13.38
N ASP A 628 20.00 -23.09 13.72
CA ASP A 628 18.76 -23.16 12.95
C ASP A 628 17.66 -22.34 13.65
N ALA A 629 16.79 -21.70 12.87
CA ALA A 629 15.63 -20.94 13.30
C ALA A 629 14.37 -21.46 12.59
N SER A 630 13.30 -21.66 13.35
CA SER A 630 12.02 -22.20 12.89
C SER A 630 10.89 -21.25 13.28
N PRO A 631 9.64 -21.46 12.83
CA PRO A 631 8.50 -20.67 13.29
C PRO A 631 8.37 -20.62 14.83
N VAL A 632 8.69 -21.72 15.53
CA VAL A 632 8.72 -21.77 17.01
C VAL A 632 9.80 -20.85 17.59
N THR A 633 10.90 -20.67 16.87
CA THR A 633 11.99 -19.76 17.26
C THR A 633 11.52 -18.32 17.22
N PHE A 634 10.83 -17.91 16.15
CA PHE A 634 10.28 -16.56 16.00
C PHE A 634 9.16 -16.28 17.01
N ALA A 635 8.24 -17.24 17.21
CA ALA A 635 7.18 -17.14 18.21
C ALA A 635 7.74 -16.92 19.63
N ARG A 636 8.87 -17.55 19.96
CA ARG A 636 9.52 -17.40 21.26
C ARG A 636 10.22 -16.05 21.43
N TYR A 637 11.03 -15.64 20.46
CA TYR A 637 11.89 -14.46 20.61
C TYR A 637 11.19 -13.16 20.25
N ALA A 638 10.35 -13.16 19.22
CA ALA A 638 9.64 -11.97 18.73
C ALA A 638 8.19 -11.88 19.24
N TRP A 639 7.73 -12.87 20.01
CA TRP A 639 6.35 -12.97 20.49
C TRP A 639 5.30 -12.93 19.36
N SER A 640 5.67 -13.45 18.20
CA SER A 640 4.84 -13.47 17.01
C SER A 640 3.92 -14.70 16.97
N THR A 641 2.62 -14.48 16.83
CA THR A 641 1.58 -15.47 16.59
C THR A 641 1.95 -16.35 15.39
N GLY A 642 1.97 -17.66 15.60
CA GLY A 642 2.33 -18.63 14.56
C GLY A 642 3.79 -18.53 14.06
N GLY A 643 4.63 -17.71 14.69
CA GLY A 643 5.98 -17.44 14.22
C GLY A 643 6.06 -16.50 13.01
N ALA A 644 5.02 -15.70 12.76
CA ALA A 644 4.99 -14.78 11.62
C ALA A 644 6.14 -13.76 11.68
N ILE A 645 6.84 -13.58 10.55
CA ILE A 645 7.99 -12.64 10.45
C ILE A 645 7.61 -11.31 9.80
N TYR A 646 6.42 -11.24 9.19
CA TYR A 646 5.93 -10.06 8.47
C TYR A 646 4.61 -9.49 9.04
N GLY A 647 4.31 -9.79 10.31
CA GLY A 647 3.12 -9.28 10.98
C GLY A 647 1.88 -10.11 10.64
N ILE A 648 0.87 -9.47 10.05
CA ILE A 648 -0.44 -10.08 9.75
C ILE A 648 -0.75 -10.02 8.25
N ASP A 649 -1.78 -10.72 7.81
CA ASP A 649 -2.19 -10.87 6.41
C ASP A 649 -2.66 -9.56 5.72
N HIS A 650 -3.01 -8.54 6.50
CA HIS A 650 -3.43 -7.22 6.03
C HIS A 650 -2.86 -6.08 6.89
N THR A 651 -3.31 -4.84 6.64
CA THR A 651 -2.88 -3.66 7.41
C THR A 651 -3.98 -3.18 8.34
N LEU A 652 -3.64 -2.90 9.58
CA LEU A 652 -4.51 -2.29 10.58
C LEU A 652 -4.37 -0.76 10.59
N PRO A 653 -5.45 -0.05 10.96
CA PRO A 653 -5.35 1.38 11.28
C PRO A 653 -4.32 1.63 12.39
N THR A 654 -3.62 2.76 12.33
CA THR A 654 -2.67 3.16 13.38
C THR A 654 -3.39 3.40 14.71
N LYS A 655 -4.51 4.15 14.70
CA LYS A 655 -5.34 4.35 15.90
C LYS A 655 -6.24 3.14 16.14
N GLN A 656 -6.37 2.73 17.39
CA GLN A 656 -7.28 1.66 17.81
C GLN A 656 -8.53 2.23 18.50
N PRO A 657 -9.61 1.43 18.64
CA PRO A 657 -10.86 1.88 19.27
C PRO A 657 -10.69 2.38 20.70
N LEU A 658 -9.70 1.85 21.45
CA LEU A 658 -9.32 2.35 22.76
C LEU A 658 -8.53 3.67 22.59
N PRO A 659 -9.08 4.84 22.98
CA PRO A 659 -8.40 6.12 22.86
C PRO A 659 -7.06 6.12 23.59
N GLY A 660 -6.06 6.76 22.99
CA GLY A 660 -4.69 6.78 23.51
C GLY A 660 -3.86 5.53 23.18
N LEU A 661 -4.44 4.50 22.54
CA LEU A 661 -3.71 3.34 22.02
C LEU A 661 -3.45 3.49 20.51
N VAL A 662 -2.18 3.46 20.13
CA VAL A 662 -1.75 3.41 18.73
C VAL A 662 -0.87 2.20 18.45
N LEU A 663 -0.94 1.66 17.24
CA LEU A 663 -0.08 0.60 16.75
C LEU A 663 1.12 1.15 15.99
N ALA A 664 2.27 0.51 16.17
CA ALA A 664 3.45 0.68 15.32
C ALA A 664 4.00 -0.69 14.89
N GLY A 665 4.83 -0.71 13.85
CA GLY A 665 5.43 -1.91 13.30
C GLY A 665 4.63 -2.54 12.14
N ALA A 666 4.93 -3.81 11.87
CA ALA A 666 4.62 -4.47 10.60
C ALA A 666 3.11 -4.58 10.31
N ALA A 667 2.28 -4.56 11.35
CA ALA A 667 0.82 -4.73 11.22
C ALA A 667 0.07 -3.52 10.66
N THR A 668 0.71 -2.35 10.47
CA THR A 668 -0.02 -1.13 10.02
C THR A 668 0.34 -0.68 8.61
N HIS A 669 1.63 -0.65 8.26
CA HIS A 669 2.10 -0.19 6.94
C HIS A 669 2.75 -1.29 6.11
N GLY A 670 2.86 -2.50 6.65
CA GLY A 670 3.54 -3.63 6.03
C GLY A 670 4.90 -3.93 6.67
N ALA A 671 5.55 -4.95 6.15
CA ALA A 671 6.80 -5.46 6.69
C ALA A 671 8.06 -4.89 6.01
N GLY A 672 9.21 -5.09 6.64
CA GLY A 672 10.50 -4.52 6.22
C GLY A 672 10.84 -3.22 6.95
N ILE A 673 12.12 -2.87 7.00
CA ILE A 673 12.63 -1.71 7.77
C ILE A 673 11.95 -0.40 7.35
N GLU A 674 11.87 -0.12 6.05
CA GLU A 674 11.24 1.11 5.54
C GLU A 674 9.78 1.23 6.00
N ALA A 675 9.00 0.15 5.85
CA ALA A 675 7.60 0.13 6.23
C ALA A 675 7.40 0.30 7.74
N VAL A 676 8.24 -0.31 8.59
CA VAL A 676 8.11 -0.16 10.04
C VAL A 676 8.60 1.19 10.56
N VAL A 677 9.57 1.83 9.88
CA VAL A 677 9.94 3.23 10.16
C VAL A 677 8.77 4.16 9.80
N ILE A 678 8.15 3.99 8.63
CA ILE A 678 6.94 4.73 8.23
C ILE A 678 5.83 4.54 9.26
N SER A 679 5.60 3.30 9.68
CA SER A 679 4.62 2.97 10.71
C SER A 679 4.90 3.69 12.04
N GLY A 680 6.13 3.65 12.53
CA GLY A 680 6.52 4.33 13.77
C GLY A 680 6.35 5.85 13.69
N ALA A 681 6.73 6.43 12.56
CA ALA A 681 6.55 7.85 12.30
C ALA A 681 5.07 8.26 12.28
N LEU A 682 4.20 7.43 11.70
CA LEU A 682 2.76 7.67 11.67
C LEU A 682 2.08 7.43 13.02
N ALA A 683 2.60 6.51 13.85
CA ALA A 683 2.18 6.38 15.25
C ALA A 683 2.50 7.65 16.05
N ALA A 684 3.68 8.24 15.87
CA ALA A 684 4.04 9.51 16.47
C ALA A 684 3.16 10.67 15.97
N GLU A 685 2.90 10.75 14.65
CA GLU A 685 1.99 11.73 14.04
C GLU A 685 0.55 11.59 14.55
N ALA A 686 0.07 10.37 14.80
CA ALA A 686 -1.27 10.13 15.34
C ALA A 686 -1.44 10.65 16.77
N LEU A 687 -0.38 10.59 17.57
CA LEU A 687 -0.36 11.13 18.94
C LEU A 687 -0.05 12.63 19.00
N VAL A 688 0.75 13.14 18.06
CA VAL A 688 1.10 14.56 17.94
C VAL A 688 0.89 15.01 16.49
N PRO A 689 -0.32 15.42 16.10
CA PRO A 689 -0.61 15.83 14.73
C PRO A 689 0.30 16.94 14.21
N GLY A 690 0.77 16.78 12.98
CA GLY A 690 1.70 17.69 12.29
C GLY A 690 3.16 17.56 12.72
N LEU A 691 3.52 16.63 13.62
CA LEU A 691 4.89 16.39 14.08
C LEU A 691 5.87 16.18 12.90
N LEU A 692 5.46 15.42 11.88
CA LEU A 692 6.32 15.10 10.75
C LEU A 692 6.66 16.31 9.88
N GLY A 693 5.80 17.34 9.89
CA GLY A 693 6.03 18.61 9.18
C GLY A 693 6.73 19.69 10.00
N ARG A 694 7.00 19.46 11.29
CA ARG A 694 7.74 20.41 12.13
C ARG A 694 9.22 20.36 11.81
N THR A 695 9.87 21.51 11.87
CA THR A 695 11.33 21.60 11.91
C THR A 695 11.83 20.87 13.17
N PRO A 696 12.88 20.04 13.08
CA PRO A 696 13.43 19.36 14.25
C PRO A 696 13.80 20.37 15.33
N ALA A 697 13.62 20.00 16.60
CA ALA A 697 14.10 20.82 17.70
C ALA A 697 15.63 20.86 17.60
N ARG A 698 16.20 21.97 17.11
CA ARG A 698 17.65 22.20 17.17
C ARG A 698 18.04 22.19 18.65
N ARG A 699 18.70 21.12 19.11
CA ARG A 699 19.65 21.23 20.21
C ARG A 699 21.05 21.13 19.66
N VAL A 700 21.80 22.19 19.97
CA VAL A 700 23.26 22.21 20.08
C VAL A 700 23.66 20.92 20.80
N LEU A 701 24.22 19.97 20.05
CA LEU A 701 25.09 18.98 20.66
C LEU A 701 26.22 19.81 21.26
N ALA A 702 26.18 20.03 22.57
CA ALA A 702 27.33 20.56 23.27
C ALA A 702 28.44 19.53 23.09
N ASP A 703 29.52 19.93 22.43
CA ASP A 703 30.80 19.24 22.47
C ASP A 703 31.10 18.90 23.93
N ALA A 704 31.13 17.61 24.26
CA ALA A 704 31.56 17.07 25.54
C ALA A 704 32.52 15.90 25.30
#